data_AF-A0A7C4YYQ3-F1
#
_entry.id   AF-A0A7C4YYQ3-F1
#
_cell.length_a   1.000
_cell.length_b   1.000
_cell.length_c   1.000
_cell.angle_alpha   90.00
_cell.angle_beta   90.00
_cell.angle_gamma   90.00
#
_symmetry.space_group_name_H-M   'P 1'
#
loop_
_entity.id
_entity.type
_entity.pdbx_description
1 polymer ?
#
loop_
_entity_poly.entity_id
_entity_poly.type
_entity_poly.pdbx_seq_one_letter_code
_entity_poly.pdbx_strand_id
1 'polypeptide(L)'
;MHANTRQIGRKLFTAAALLAAGLLPICMWRAPATSAPPDLDPLPIQRILVPPEKLAGEMERAGQPTLVPMPRKEFEGLVSRAAEKVSAWRAPQLIEARYRATWTDAGIQGTADWTIDHLGPGTGRFSLQMHQFAIRSARWKNGEDAVIGFLDDQPNAPLELLVAHRGQQKLQLEWSVRAVAEPGGARIELQFPACPISTLELELPSNLIPQSNRESFLLTDPRPAAKTGWKTWRFSFGGRASSGQAMPVMIVLRHAQNAARMDPLLRPLYETRQRFVPGQVECEFTIDLRVHRGEVKQLLFDADPTLRITDISLPNIERWETKSDSKTAQVVVQLSEPFGGGRFVIKALAPLPDAATVWVSPHLRIAGATSRGETVHISVHPSMAMHHFNGGSYRLIENRVRPDRFQEVSLLEVQSENLQRPSANILFLSPAFDLKQDMDWRIEPGQMTLTVQLQLKLRQGMLTQLPVSLPPNWALESANATPADPGLRVRPEIASVVIEPGKAVLPNDPNRNWTLRFRAPLRLEAAGATLPLPDLTPTGDCTREGTLFVRAGPTLSVTSPTTPSTGRGEPAFPIKTGALNGVVQVTPRTGRIRVQANGEAILSGDRLRTKYELQITPIAGTVSDLVLISNVPLELWSIRTRRGSSEIVRVEPWLPAELPLQATCIGAQTPWKAIYQVLQAQALHGRWQRVIFDRSISGPVTLELISEIAVKVEQFPVPSIAVVGADRFEGRVGFFSKNGDSYRPQPPNGRESRPTTHRADRLEFAFTSTPSDIVLDRASTLSSNRGFVVADLALQVFENGIGGKFRFALQDWRDDHLEVHLPEGAKLISTHIDGKSARVSSGPDERRAMVPWPAGEGIHFAEVAYFQPMRAQPWPTRLTAPNPQLPMPTIVRRIWRLPEQLMPLQSEAWRRRGPATTATMPTLWNNDQQPDLVRWKNKLQEAAKSIPSGTSFREALFSIASAFAAQGERLVFDFRALIAAELKFDDEVSETGSLDWLERSGLDIAACPSAAVLTSKQRAHRWSPQPPPEI
;
A
#
# COMPACT_ATOMS: atom_id res chain seq x y z
N MET A 1 11.04 12.31 -10.93
CA MET A 1 11.97 12.86 -9.91
C MET A 1 11.35 12.53 -8.57
N HIS A 2 11.77 11.39 -7.99
CA HIS A 2 12.68 11.34 -6.82
C HIS A 2 11.91 11.64 -5.52
N ALA A 3 11.91 10.81 -4.48
CA ALA A 3 12.49 9.49 -4.27
C ALA A 3 11.87 8.87 -2.99
N ASN A 4 11.80 7.53 -2.97
CA ASN A 4 12.03 6.62 -1.84
C ASN A 4 11.92 7.14 -0.41
N THR A 5 11.22 6.41 0.46
CA THR A 5 11.93 5.61 1.47
C THR A 5 11.15 4.36 1.87
N ARG A 6 11.87 3.24 1.87
CA ARG A 6 11.47 1.89 2.23
C ARG A 6 12.17 1.57 3.56
N GLN A 7 11.47 0.85 4.43
CA GLN A 7 11.99 -0.32 5.16
C GLN A 7 12.86 -0.19 6.43
N ILE A 8 12.53 -1.08 7.38
CA ILE A 8 13.35 -1.71 8.44
C ILE A 8 13.55 -0.85 9.69
N GLY A 9 13.39 -1.32 10.93
CA GLY A 9 13.12 -2.63 11.48
C GLY A 9 13.39 -2.59 12.99
N ARG A 10 12.50 -3.20 13.78
CA ARG A 10 12.64 -3.40 15.24
C ARG A 10 13.76 -4.40 15.56
N LYS A 11 14.67 -4.05 16.48
CA LYS A 11 15.33 -4.90 17.49
C LYS A 11 15.71 -3.99 18.68
N LEU A 12 15.05 -4.15 19.83
CA LEU A 12 15.48 -4.91 21.03
C LEU A 12 16.54 -4.18 21.89
N PHE A 13 16.09 -3.82 23.10
CA PHE A 13 16.75 -4.03 24.40
C PHE A 13 18.02 -3.26 24.82
N THR A 14 17.82 -2.52 25.91
CA THR A 14 18.67 -2.38 27.12
C THR A 14 19.93 -1.49 27.15
N ALA A 15 19.92 -0.69 28.22
CA ALA A 15 21.03 -0.33 29.12
C ALA A 15 21.80 0.98 28.86
N ALA A 16 21.48 1.92 29.75
CA ALA A 16 22.41 2.65 30.61
C ALA A 16 23.48 3.54 29.95
N ALA A 17 23.27 4.86 30.03
CA ALA A 17 24.35 5.83 30.21
C ALA A 17 23.80 7.11 30.86
N LEU A 18 24.11 7.34 32.13
CA LEU A 18 24.02 8.67 32.75
C LEU A 18 25.06 8.77 33.86
N LEU A 19 26.21 9.36 33.52
CA LEU A 19 27.18 9.91 34.46
C LEU A 19 27.99 11.01 33.75
N ALA A 20 27.60 12.26 33.98
CA ALA A 20 28.40 13.49 33.95
C ALA A 20 27.43 14.66 34.25
N ALA A 21 27.22 15.04 35.51
CA ALA A 21 28.03 15.98 36.30
C ALA A 21 27.84 17.45 35.86
N GLY A 22 27.30 18.28 36.78
CA GLY A 22 27.38 19.74 36.68
C GLY A 22 26.27 20.55 37.36
N LEU A 23 26.28 20.61 38.70
CA LEU A 23 26.07 21.79 39.59
C LEU A 23 25.88 23.15 38.85
N LEU A 24 25.00 24.11 39.18
CA LEU A 24 24.49 24.73 40.43
C LEU A 24 23.51 25.90 39.98
N PRO A 25 22.93 26.77 40.85
CA PRO A 25 21.58 26.72 41.45
C PRO A 25 20.70 27.98 41.13
N ILE A 26 19.65 28.17 41.93
CA ILE A 26 18.83 29.39 42.19
C ILE A 26 17.38 29.31 41.71
N CYS A 27 16.52 29.09 42.72
CA CYS A 27 15.18 29.64 42.96
C CYS A 27 14.29 29.99 41.75
N MET A 28 13.17 29.27 41.60
CA MET A 28 11.83 29.86 41.46
C MET A 28 10.72 28.79 41.55
N TRP A 29 9.68 29.14 42.30
CA TRP A 29 8.31 28.61 42.34
C TRP A 29 8.02 27.14 42.00
N ARG A 30 7.56 26.39 43.01
CA ARG A 30 6.65 25.25 42.81
C ARG A 30 5.23 25.63 43.22
N ALA A 31 4.35 25.64 42.23
CA ALA A 31 2.91 25.51 42.40
C ALA A 31 2.58 24.21 43.17
N PRO A 32 1.45 24.17 43.90
CA PRO A 32 1.12 23.05 44.78
C PRO A 32 0.93 21.77 43.98
N ALA A 33 1.67 20.74 44.36
CA ALA A 33 1.46 19.39 43.87
C ALA A 33 0.05 18.93 44.26
N THR A 34 -0.74 18.62 43.25
CA THR A 34 -2.00 17.87 43.36
C THR A 34 -1.73 16.63 44.20
N SER A 35 -2.36 16.58 45.37
CA SER A 35 -2.25 15.48 46.32
C SER A 35 -2.60 14.16 45.65
N ALA A 36 -1.73 13.17 45.87
CA ALA A 36 -1.99 11.75 45.68
C ALA A 36 -3.34 11.35 46.34
N PRO A 37 -4.01 10.29 45.85
CA PRO A 37 -5.24 9.80 46.48
C PRO A 37 -5.02 9.51 47.97
N PRO A 38 -5.94 9.90 48.87
CA PRO A 38 -5.73 9.71 50.30
C PRO A 38 -5.71 8.22 50.66
N ASP A 39 -4.70 7.88 51.45
CA ASP A 39 -4.48 6.61 52.14
C ASP A 39 -5.73 6.06 52.82
N LEU A 40 -5.74 4.72 52.96
CA LEU A 40 -6.59 3.98 53.90
C LEU A 40 -6.66 4.68 55.26
N ASP A 41 -7.86 4.81 55.83
CA ASP A 41 -8.01 5.29 57.20
C ASP A 41 -7.10 4.49 58.16
N PRO A 42 -6.41 5.14 59.10
CA PRO A 42 -5.50 4.48 60.04
C PRO A 42 -6.22 3.56 61.05
N LEU A 43 -7.55 3.60 61.05
CA LEU A 43 -8.44 2.74 61.82
C LEU A 43 -9.44 2.12 60.83
N PRO A 44 -9.99 0.91 61.08
CA PRO A 44 -10.93 0.25 60.17
C PRO A 44 -12.32 0.91 60.21
N ILE A 45 -12.38 2.17 59.78
CA ILE A 45 -13.57 3.01 59.74
C ILE A 45 -14.11 2.98 58.30
N GLN A 46 -15.41 2.74 58.16
CA GLN A 46 -16.08 2.83 56.86
C GLN A 46 -16.62 4.26 56.67
N ARG A 47 -16.08 4.97 55.67
CA ARG A 47 -16.57 6.31 55.30
C ARG A 47 -17.65 6.22 54.24
N ILE A 48 -18.86 6.68 54.57
CA ILE A 48 -19.99 6.73 53.65
C ILE A 48 -20.36 8.20 53.42
N LEU A 49 -20.28 8.66 52.17
CA LEU A 49 -20.71 10.01 51.79
C LEU A 49 -22.23 10.00 51.59
N VAL A 50 -22.97 10.71 52.45
CA VAL A 50 -24.42 10.86 52.34
C VAL A 50 -24.75 12.24 51.75
N PRO A 51 -25.46 12.32 50.61
CA PRO A 51 -25.94 13.60 50.06
C PRO A 51 -26.89 14.31 51.03
N PRO A 52 -26.93 15.67 51.06
CA PRO A 52 -27.71 16.43 52.02
C PRO A 52 -29.20 16.07 52.05
N GLU A 53 -29.76 15.74 50.89
CA GLU A 53 -31.15 15.36 50.68
C GLU A 53 -31.52 14.04 51.38
N LYS A 54 -30.55 13.14 51.55
CA LYS A 54 -30.74 11.81 52.16
C LYS A 54 -30.38 11.77 53.63
N LEU A 55 -29.75 12.83 54.15
CA LEU A 55 -29.27 12.89 55.53
C LEU A 55 -30.40 12.72 56.54
N ALA A 56 -31.54 13.38 56.34
CA ALA A 56 -32.69 13.28 57.24
C ALA A 56 -33.26 11.84 57.31
N GLY A 57 -33.38 11.17 56.14
CA GLY A 57 -33.88 9.80 56.07
C GLY A 57 -32.92 8.77 56.65
N GLU A 58 -31.61 8.93 56.47
CA GLU A 58 -30.60 8.03 57.07
C GLU A 58 -30.49 8.22 58.59
N MET A 59 -30.63 9.45 59.10
CA MET A 59 -30.66 9.72 60.55
C MET A 59 -31.90 9.14 61.23
N GLU A 60 -33.04 9.11 60.55
CA GLU A 60 -34.27 8.48 61.06
C GLU A 60 -34.16 6.94 61.03
N ARG A 61 -33.60 6.37 59.95
CA ARG A 61 -33.44 4.92 59.76
C ARG A 61 -32.48 4.27 60.76
N ALA A 62 -31.44 5.00 61.20
CA ALA A 62 -30.45 4.50 62.14
C ALA A 62 -30.88 4.59 63.62
N GLY A 63 -31.99 5.28 63.92
CA GLY A 63 -32.43 5.55 65.29
C GLY A 63 -31.55 6.61 65.98
N GLN A 64 -32.16 7.68 66.48
CA GLN A 64 -31.45 8.85 67.02
C GLN A 64 -30.51 8.65 68.24
N PRO A 65 -30.48 7.54 69.01
CA PRO A 65 -29.43 7.38 70.02
C PRO A 65 -28.10 6.79 69.48
N THR A 66 -28.03 6.32 68.23
CA THR A 66 -26.84 5.60 67.72
C THR A 66 -25.89 6.48 66.89
N LEU A 67 -26.36 7.61 66.34
CA LEU A 67 -25.55 8.52 65.52
C LEU A 67 -25.37 9.89 66.20
N VAL A 68 -24.13 10.29 66.44
CA VAL A 68 -23.78 11.60 67.02
C VAL A 68 -23.40 12.58 65.88
N PRO A 69 -24.14 13.68 65.67
CA PRO A 69 -23.75 14.68 64.69
C PRO A 69 -22.51 15.43 65.19
N MET A 70 -21.44 15.47 64.39
CA MET A 70 -20.24 16.24 64.70
C MET A 70 -19.59 16.83 63.45
N PRO A 71 -18.92 17.99 63.58
CA PRO A 71 -18.15 18.56 62.48
C PRO A 71 -17.06 17.61 62.00
N ARG A 72 -16.90 17.47 60.68
CA ARG A 72 -15.88 16.59 60.08
C ARG A 72 -14.49 16.81 60.67
N LYS A 73 -14.06 18.07 60.85
CA LYS A 73 -12.73 18.39 61.40
C LYS A 73 -12.52 17.84 62.81
N GLU A 74 -13.57 17.82 63.61
CA GLU A 74 -13.54 17.28 64.98
C GLU A 74 -13.46 15.75 64.96
N PHE A 75 -14.23 15.11 64.08
CA PHE A 75 -14.15 13.68 63.82
C PHE A 75 -12.74 13.26 63.37
N GLU A 76 -12.15 13.95 62.39
CA GLU A 76 -10.77 13.66 61.95
C GLU A 76 -9.76 13.84 63.10
N GLY A 77 -9.96 14.84 63.96
CA GLY A 77 -9.13 15.05 65.15
C GLY A 77 -9.27 13.95 66.21
N LEU A 78 -10.43 13.28 66.28
CA LEU A 78 -10.63 12.09 67.12
C LEU A 78 -10.00 10.86 66.48
N VAL A 79 -10.17 10.66 65.16
CA VAL A 79 -9.55 9.56 64.41
C VAL A 79 -8.03 9.64 64.48
N SER A 80 -7.44 10.84 64.32
CA SER A 80 -5.99 11.03 64.43
C SER A 80 -5.47 10.73 65.83
N ARG A 81 -6.14 11.20 66.90
CA ARG A 81 -5.75 10.90 68.29
C ARG A 81 -5.92 9.42 68.64
N ALA A 82 -6.96 8.78 68.11
CA ALA A 82 -7.18 7.34 68.28
C ALA A 82 -6.15 6.52 67.50
N ALA A 83 -5.80 6.94 66.27
CA ALA A 83 -4.75 6.34 65.47
C ALA A 83 -3.37 6.47 66.15
N GLU A 84 -3.06 7.62 66.75
CA GLU A 84 -1.84 7.83 67.55
C GLU A 84 -1.79 6.92 68.80
N LYS A 85 -2.93 6.72 69.48
CA LYS A 85 -3.01 5.79 70.62
C LYS A 85 -2.90 4.31 70.19
N VAL A 86 -3.51 3.93 69.07
CA VAL A 86 -3.46 2.56 68.52
C VAL A 86 -2.07 2.25 67.95
N SER A 87 -1.42 3.20 67.30
CA SER A 87 -0.05 3.03 66.78
C SER A 87 1.02 3.03 67.89
N ALA A 88 0.76 3.68 69.03
CA ALA A 88 1.60 3.60 70.23
C ALA A 88 1.41 2.31 71.05
N TRP A 89 0.27 1.62 70.91
CA TRP A 89 -0.04 0.40 71.65
C TRP A 89 0.38 -0.85 70.87
N ARG A 90 1.55 -1.40 71.21
CA ARG A 90 1.97 -2.72 70.71
C ARG A 90 1.61 -3.80 71.71
N ALA A 91 0.72 -4.71 71.33
CA ALA A 91 0.44 -5.91 72.12
C ALA A 91 1.74 -6.71 72.34
N PRO A 92 1.93 -7.35 73.50
CA PRO A 92 3.02 -8.31 73.70
C PRO A 92 3.00 -9.39 72.62
N GLN A 93 4.17 -9.79 72.14
CA GLN A 93 4.33 -10.84 71.13
C GLN A 93 5.13 -12.01 71.70
N LEU A 94 4.66 -13.24 71.45
CA LEU A 94 5.42 -14.44 71.76
C LEU A 94 6.46 -14.67 70.67
N ILE A 95 7.74 -14.47 71.01
CA ILE A 95 8.85 -14.56 70.06
C ILE A 95 9.52 -15.95 70.06
N GLU A 96 9.43 -16.67 71.18
CA GLU A 96 9.90 -18.05 71.30
C GLU A 96 9.04 -18.88 72.26
N ALA A 97 8.73 -20.12 71.86
CA ALA A 97 7.97 -21.07 72.65
C ALA A 97 8.59 -22.48 72.57
N ARG A 98 9.08 -22.98 73.71
CA ARG A 98 9.68 -24.32 73.81
C ARG A 98 8.84 -25.18 74.74
N TYR A 99 8.39 -26.33 74.24
CA TYR A 99 7.56 -27.28 74.98
C TYR A 99 8.32 -28.58 75.22
N ARG A 100 8.16 -29.15 76.41
CA ARG A 100 8.63 -30.49 76.75
C ARG A 100 7.48 -31.27 77.37
N ALA A 101 7.22 -32.48 76.92
CA ALA A 101 6.14 -33.30 77.45
C ALA A 101 6.52 -34.78 77.50
N THR A 102 5.84 -35.50 78.37
CA THR A 102 5.93 -36.96 78.50
C THR A 102 4.55 -37.58 78.37
N TRP A 103 4.48 -38.75 77.75
CA TRP A 103 3.25 -39.54 77.67
C TRP A 103 2.82 -40.08 79.03
N THR A 104 1.51 -40.06 79.28
CA THR A 104 0.82 -40.60 80.46
C THR A 104 -0.39 -41.41 80.00
N ASP A 105 -1.00 -42.19 80.90
CA ASP A 105 -2.11 -43.09 80.54
C ASP A 105 -3.35 -42.38 79.94
N ALA A 106 -3.51 -41.07 80.18
CA ALA A 106 -4.65 -40.27 79.73
C ALA A 106 -4.30 -39.20 78.68
N GLY A 107 -3.03 -39.06 78.28
CA GLY A 107 -2.58 -38.01 77.36
C GLY A 107 -1.13 -37.59 77.60
N ILE A 108 -0.83 -36.29 77.44
CA ILE A 108 0.51 -35.76 77.64
C ILE A 108 0.52 -34.67 78.70
N GLN A 109 1.56 -34.66 79.53
CA GLN A 109 1.82 -33.62 80.53
C GLN A 109 3.23 -33.07 80.31
N GLY A 110 3.40 -31.77 80.47
CA GLY A 110 4.64 -31.11 80.11
C GLY A 110 4.88 -29.76 80.77
N THR A 111 6.04 -29.20 80.46
CA THR A 111 6.42 -27.83 80.77
C THR A 111 6.62 -27.02 79.48
N ALA A 112 6.51 -25.70 79.58
CA ALA A 112 6.83 -24.80 78.49
C ALA A 112 7.61 -23.58 78.97
N ASP A 113 8.59 -23.14 78.18
CA ASP A 113 9.29 -21.88 78.34
C ASP A 113 8.88 -20.94 77.21
N TRP A 114 8.24 -19.83 77.57
CA TRP A 114 7.79 -18.78 76.65
C TRP A 114 8.65 -17.54 76.82
N THR A 115 9.11 -16.96 75.72
CA THR A 115 9.75 -15.64 75.70
C THR A 115 8.81 -14.66 75.02
N ILE A 116 8.33 -13.67 75.77
CA ILE A 116 7.37 -12.66 75.34
C ILE A 116 8.08 -11.32 75.26
N ASP A 117 7.94 -10.60 74.15
CA ASP A 117 8.47 -9.25 73.97
C ASP A 117 7.33 -8.24 73.99
N HIS A 118 7.39 -7.28 74.92
CA HIS A 118 6.44 -6.18 75.00
C HIS A 118 7.12 -4.85 74.69
N LEU A 119 6.78 -4.25 73.56
CA LEU A 119 7.39 -2.99 73.10
C LEU A 119 6.59 -1.74 73.50
N GLY A 120 5.38 -1.92 74.06
CA GLY A 120 4.48 -0.84 74.44
C GLY A 120 4.93 -0.11 75.72
N PRO A 121 4.52 1.16 75.90
CA PRO A 121 4.66 1.85 77.18
C PRO A 121 3.55 1.41 78.14
N GLY A 122 3.86 0.57 79.13
CA GLY A 122 2.92 0.17 80.19
C GLY A 122 2.81 -1.34 80.40
N THR A 123 1.70 -1.77 81.02
CA THR A 123 1.34 -3.19 81.15
C THR A 123 0.69 -3.67 79.86
N GLY A 124 1.18 -4.78 79.32
CA GLY A 124 0.62 -5.43 78.14
C GLY A 124 -0.38 -6.53 78.49
N ARG A 125 -1.29 -6.85 77.57
CA ARG A 125 -2.22 -7.98 77.68
C ARG A 125 -1.97 -8.95 76.54
N PHE A 126 -1.69 -10.22 76.86
CA PHE A 126 -1.42 -11.27 75.88
C PHE A 126 -2.55 -12.31 75.90
N SER A 127 -3.27 -12.45 74.78
CA SER A 127 -4.45 -13.34 74.71
C SER A 127 -4.06 -14.82 74.66
N LEU A 128 -4.75 -15.63 75.47
CA LEU A 128 -4.62 -17.09 75.54
C LEU A 128 -5.80 -17.82 74.89
N GLN A 129 -6.70 -17.15 74.17
CA GLN A 129 -8.04 -17.63 73.82
C GLN A 129 -8.12 -18.83 72.84
N MET A 130 -7.00 -19.40 72.40
CA MET A 130 -6.96 -20.43 71.35
C MET A 130 -6.10 -21.65 71.73
N HIS A 131 -5.95 -21.94 73.01
CA HIS A 131 -5.03 -22.98 73.49
C HIS A 131 -5.79 -24.12 74.19
N GLN A 132 -5.92 -25.28 73.55
CA GLN A 132 -6.56 -26.48 74.11
C GLN A 132 -5.65 -27.25 75.10
N PHE A 133 -4.77 -26.58 75.83
CA PHE A 133 -4.02 -27.20 76.93
C PHE A 133 -4.38 -26.57 78.26
N ALA A 134 -4.55 -27.42 79.27
CA ALA A 134 -4.86 -26.99 80.63
C ALA A 134 -3.56 -26.50 81.29
N ILE A 135 -3.52 -25.23 81.71
CA ILE A 135 -2.40 -24.65 82.45
C ILE A 135 -2.57 -24.98 83.93
N ARG A 136 -1.57 -25.64 84.52
CA ARG A 136 -1.55 -25.99 85.94
C ARG A 136 -0.83 -24.94 86.79
N SER A 137 0.27 -24.39 86.26
CA SER A 137 1.04 -23.34 86.91
C SER A 137 1.65 -22.41 85.86
N ALA A 138 1.81 -21.13 86.20
CA ALA A 138 2.41 -20.12 85.35
C ALA A 138 3.24 -19.17 86.22
N ARG A 139 4.56 -19.11 85.99
CA ARG A 139 5.49 -18.29 86.77
C ARG A 139 6.46 -17.53 85.89
N TRP A 140 6.72 -16.30 86.24
CA TRP A 140 7.78 -15.51 85.63
C TRP A 140 9.15 -16.00 86.11
N LYS A 141 10.19 -15.82 85.29
CA LYS A 141 11.57 -16.24 85.65
C LYS A 141 12.10 -15.59 86.95
N ASN A 142 11.56 -14.44 87.34
CA ASN A 142 11.90 -13.78 88.61
C ASN A 142 11.27 -14.47 89.85
N GLY A 143 10.47 -15.54 89.65
CA GLY A 143 9.83 -16.32 90.70
C GLY A 143 8.41 -15.86 91.06
N GLU A 144 7.93 -14.77 90.49
CA GLU A 144 6.58 -14.25 90.72
C GLU A 144 5.53 -15.07 89.94
N ASP A 145 4.34 -15.24 90.54
CA ASP A 145 3.23 -15.88 89.86
C ASP A 145 2.69 -14.99 88.74
N ALA A 146 2.40 -15.60 87.59
CA ALA A 146 1.87 -14.88 86.45
C ALA A 146 0.36 -14.65 86.61
N VAL A 147 -0.09 -13.42 86.37
CA VAL A 147 -1.51 -13.06 86.46
C VAL A 147 -2.20 -13.45 85.15
N ILE A 148 -3.04 -14.48 85.23
CA ILE A 148 -3.87 -14.98 84.12
C ILE A 148 -5.34 -14.85 84.53
N GLY A 149 -6.17 -14.20 83.71
CA GLY A 149 -7.58 -14.02 84.01
C GLY A 149 -8.35 -13.36 82.87
N PHE A 150 -9.65 -13.16 83.07
CA PHE A 150 -10.48 -12.34 82.21
C PHE A 150 -10.28 -10.89 82.62
N LEU A 151 -9.44 -10.15 81.89
CA LEU A 151 -9.04 -8.78 82.24
C LEU A 151 -9.94 -7.70 81.58
N ASP A 152 -11.01 -8.14 80.93
CA ASP A 152 -12.06 -7.31 80.34
C ASP A 152 -13.43 -7.77 80.87
N ASP A 153 -14.30 -6.82 81.18
CA ASP A 153 -15.62 -7.05 81.79
C ASP A 153 -16.69 -7.44 80.75
N GLN A 154 -16.32 -7.52 79.46
CA GLN A 154 -17.23 -7.92 78.40
C GLN A 154 -17.63 -9.41 78.48
N PRO A 155 -18.90 -9.75 78.17
CA PRO A 155 -19.32 -11.14 78.02
C PRO A 155 -18.51 -11.79 76.88
N ASN A 156 -17.83 -12.90 77.20
CA ASN A 156 -16.85 -13.61 76.35
C ASN A 156 -15.45 -12.99 76.22
N ALA A 157 -15.01 -12.19 77.20
CA ALA A 157 -13.62 -11.74 77.28
C ALA A 157 -12.62 -12.90 77.12
N PRO A 158 -11.48 -12.70 76.44
CA PRO A 158 -10.43 -13.70 76.39
C PRO A 158 -9.84 -13.99 77.76
N LEU A 159 -9.36 -15.22 77.96
CA LEU A 159 -8.38 -15.46 79.00
C LEU A 159 -7.08 -14.76 78.57
N GLU A 160 -6.58 -13.84 79.38
CA GLU A 160 -5.41 -13.02 79.07
C GLU A 160 -4.33 -13.16 80.14
N LEU A 161 -3.08 -13.11 79.71
CA LEU A 161 -1.90 -13.00 80.54
C LEU A 161 -1.48 -11.53 80.65
N LEU A 162 -1.33 -11.03 81.87
CA LEU A 162 -0.83 -9.68 82.12
C LEU A 162 0.70 -9.64 82.05
N VAL A 163 1.24 -8.84 81.13
CA VAL A 163 2.68 -8.65 80.90
C VAL A 163 3.11 -7.33 81.55
N ALA A 164 3.73 -7.41 82.72
CA ALA A 164 3.84 -6.26 83.63
C ALA A 164 4.79 -5.15 83.15
N HIS A 165 5.81 -5.47 82.35
CA HIS A 165 6.87 -4.54 81.98
C HIS A 165 7.22 -4.58 80.50
N ARG A 166 7.78 -3.47 80.01
CA ARG A 166 8.36 -3.37 78.68
C ARG A 166 9.64 -4.22 78.57
N GLY A 167 9.84 -4.84 77.41
CA GLY A 167 11.00 -5.67 77.07
C GLY A 167 10.69 -7.15 77.05
N GLN A 168 11.74 -7.97 76.96
CA GLN A 168 11.63 -9.43 76.90
C GLN A 168 11.47 -10.03 78.30
N GLN A 169 10.42 -10.82 78.49
CA GLN A 169 10.12 -11.54 79.72
C GLN A 169 10.00 -13.04 79.44
N LYS A 170 10.46 -13.87 80.38
CA LYS A 170 10.37 -15.33 80.27
C LYS A 170 9.34 -15.88 81.25
N LEU A 171 8.39 -16.64 80.73
CA LEU A 171 7.32 -17.29 81.45
C LEU A 171 7.52 -18.81 81.39
N GLN A 172 7.38 -19.46 82.54
CA GLN A 172 7.43 -20.91 82.68
C GLN A 172 6.02 -21.42 82.99
N LEU A 173 5.61 -22.47 82.28
CA LEU A 173 4.27 -23.03 82.36
C LEU A 173 4.35 -24.53 82.62
N GLU A 174 3.43 -25.06 83.43
CA GLU A 174 3.08 -26.48 83.45
C GLU A 174 1.74 -26.66 82.73
N TRP A 175 1.68 -27.63 81.81
CA TRP A 175 0.51 -27.85 80.97
C TRP A 175 0.18 -29.33 80.77
N SER A 176 -1.07 -29.63 80.41
CA SER A 176 -1.51 -30.98 80.08
C SER A 176 -2.58 -30.99 78.98
N VAL A 177 -2.62 -32.06 78.21
CA VAL A 177 -3.60 -32.29 77.13
C VAL A 177 -4.05 -33.75 77.14
N ARG A 178 -5.36 -33.96 77.02
CA ARG A 178 -5.95 -35.29 76.96
C ARG A 178 -5.81 -35.88 75.56
N ALA A 179 -5.45 -37.16 75.49
CA ALA A 179 -5.48 -37.90 74.23
C ALA A 179 -6.85 -38.54 73.99
N VAL A 180 -7.26 -38.62 72.72
CA VAL A 180 -8.43 -39.37 72.25
C VAL A 180 -7.95 -40.76 71.83
N ALA A 181 -8.50 -41.81 72.45
CA ALA A 181 -8.15 -43.19 72.08
C ALA A 181 -8.64 -43.51 70.65
N GLU A 182 -7.80 -44.19 69.86
CA GLU A 182 -8.14 -44.68 68.52
C GLU A 182 -7.79 -46.17 68.38
N PRO A 183 -8.44 -46.90 67.45
CA PRO A 183 -8.03 -48.28 67.16
C PRO A 183 -6.54 -48.36 66.80
N GLY A 184 -5.74 -49.06 67.62
CA GLY A 184 -4.31 -49.24 67.41
C GLY A 184 -3.42 -48.06 67.82
N GLY A 185 -3.93 -47.08 68.58
CA GLY A 185 -3.14 -45.95 69.03
C GLY A 185 -3.93 -44.85 69.77
N ALA A 186 -3.47 -43.61 69.64
CA ALA A 186 -4.12 -42.44 70.26
C ALA A 186 -3.89 -41.19 69.42
N ARG A 187 -4.80 -40.22 69.50
CA ARG A 187 -4.72 -38.93 68.81
C ARG A 187 -4.69 -37.79 69.81
N ILE A 188 -3.80 -36.85 69.59
CA ILE A 188 -3.61 -35.65 70.40
C ILE A 188 -3.85 -34.45 69.49
N GLU A 189 -4.76 -33.56 69.89
CA GLU A 189 -4.96 -32.26 69.24
C GLU A 189 -4.34 -31.18 70.12
N LEU A 190 -3.40 -30.43 69.55
CA LEU A 190 -2.69 -29.35 70.23
C LEU A 190 -2.96 -28.06 69.49
N GLN A 191 -3.31 -27.00 70.21
CA GLN A 191 -3.38 -25.65 69.64
C GLN A 191 -2.36 -24.80 70.39
N PHE A 192 -1.27 -24.45 69.71
CA PHE A 192 -0.21 -23.63 70.26
C PHE A 192 -0.34 -22.17 69.80
N PRO A 193 0.12 -21.20 70.60
CA PRO A 193 0.12 -19.80 70.21
C PRO A 193 1.00 -19.60 68.98
N ALA A 194 0.59 -18.67 68.10
CA ALA A 194 1.41 -18.27 66.97
C ALA A 194 2.74 -17.69 67.49
N CYS A 195 3.84 -18.33 67.12
CA CYS A 195 5.17 -17.93 67.55
C CYS A 195 6.21 -18.26 66.45
N PRO A 196 7.12 -17.32 66.11
CA PRO A 196 8.16 -17.53 65.10
C PRO A 196 9.00 -18.79 65.36
N ILE A 197 9.33 -19.06 66.63
CA ILE A 197 10.12 -20.22 67.04
C ILE A 197 9.26 -21.10 67.95
N SER A 198 8.79 -22.24 67.44
CA SER A 198 7.98 -23.19 68.22
C SER A 198 8.48 -24.63 68.07
N THR A 199 8.83 -25.25 69.19
CA THR A 199 9.30 -26.65 69.23
C THR A 199 8.69 -27.43 70.38
N LEU A 200 8.32 -28.68 70.15
CA LEU A 200 7.89 -29.64 71.17
C LEU A 200 8.85 -30.84 71.20
N GLU A 201 9.39 -31.14 72.38
CA GLU A 201 10.08 -32.40 72.67
C GLU A 201 9.11 -33.32 73.43
N LEU A 202 8.76 -34.45 72.84
CA LEU A 202 7.81 -35.40 73.41
C LEU A 202 8.50 -36.74 73.68
N GLU A 203 8.52 -37.18 74.93
CA GLU A 203 8.98 -38.51 75.29
C GLU A 203 7.83 -39.52 75.22
N LEU A 204 8.04 -40.57 74.43
CA LEU A 204 7.10 -41.66 74.22
C LEU A 204 7.74 -43.00 74.59
N PRO A 205 6.96 -43.99 75.10
CA PRO A 205 7.44 -45.36 75.19
C PRO A 205 7.77 -45.91 73.79
N SER A 206 8.76 -46.79 73.69
CA SER A 206 9.33 -47.25 72.39
C SER A 206 8.34 -47.99 71.49
N ASN A 207 7.19 -48.43 72.02
CA ASN A 207 6.13 -49.08 71.26
C ASN A 207 5.16 -48.10 70.60
N LEU A 208 5.23 -46.79 70.89
CA LEU A 208 4.42 -45.74 70.27
C LEU A 208 5.26 -44.90 69.31
N ILE A 209 4.77 -44.77 68.08
CA ILE A 209 5.42 -43.99 67.01
C ILE A 209 4.48 -42.85 66.59
N PRO A 210 4.93 -41.59 66.62
CA PRO A 210 4.17 -40.48 66.09
C PRO A 210 4.18 -40.47 64.56
N GLN A 211 3.02 -40.27 63.94
CA GLN A 211 2.87 -40.08 62.50
C GLN A 211 2.83 -38.59 62.17
N SER A 212 3.53 -38.20 61.10
CA SER A 212 3.52 -36.82 60.61
C SER A 212 2.50 -36.63 59.50
N ASN A 213 1.72 -35.55 59.58
CA ASN A 213 1.15 -34.91 58.41
C ASN A 213 2.15 -33.80 58.01
N ARG A 214 2.89 -33.99 56.91
CA ARG A 214 4.01 -33.10 56.51
C ARG A 214 3.60 -31.63 56.32
N GLU A 215 2.29 -31.37 56.16
CA GLU A 215 1.73 -30.03 56.06
C GLU A 215 1.75 -29.25 57.40
N SER A 216 1.69 -29.93 58.56
CA SER A 216 1.49 -29.28 59.87
C SER A 216 2.77 -29.06 60.69
N PHE A 217 3.76 -29.96 60.64
CA PHE A 217 5.01 -29.85 61.41
C PHE A 217 6.13 -30.69 60.81
N LEU A 218 7.37 -30.35 61.15
CA LEU A 218 8.55 -31.17 60.86
C LEU A 218 8.83 -32.10 62.05
N LEU A 219 8.86 -33.41 61.80
CA LEU A 219 9.22 -34.44 62.78
C LEU A 219 10.68 -34.87 62.56
N THR A 220 11.50 -34.85 63.61
CA THR A 220 12.88 -35.37 63.59
C THR A 220 12.93 -36.80 64.16
N ASP A 221 13.88 -37.60 63.69
CA ASP A 221 14.11 -38.97 64.16
C ASP A 221 14.24 -39.08 65.69
N PRO A 222 13.81 -40.21 66.28
CA PRO A 222 13.78 -40.39 67.73
C PRO A 222 15.20 -40.45 68.31
N ARG A 223 15.42 -39.69 69.38
CA ARG A 223 16.64 -39.75 70.19
C ARG A 223 16.44 -40.66 71.41
N PRO A 224 17.51 -41.23 71.98
CA PRO A 224 17.42 -41.93 73.26
C PRO A 224 16.85 -41.00 74.35
N ALA A 225 15.81 -41.43 75.06
CA ALA A 225 15.28 -40.70 76.21
C ALA A 225 16.05 -41.06 77.49
N ALA A 226 15.91 -40.24 78.55
CA ALA A 226 16.54 -40.52 79.84
C ALA A 226 15.99 -41.80 80.52
N LYS A 227 14.75 -42.20 80.20
CA LYS A 227 14.10 -43.40 80.71
C LYS A 227 14.33 -44.59 79.78
N THR A 228 14.80 -45.71 80.32
CA THR A 228 15.02 -46.96 79.56
C THR A 228 13.71 -47.43 78.92
N GLY A 229 13.74 -47.77 77.63
CA GLY A 229 12.56 -48.16 76.87
C GLY A 229 11.72 -47.00 76.33
N TRP A 230 12.19 -45.75 76.46
CA TRP A 230 11.53 -44.56 75.92
C TRP A 230 12.39 -43.88 74.84
N LYS A 231 11.73 -43.09 73.99
CA LYS A 231 12.33 -42.32 72.89
C LYS A 231 11.82 -40.89 72.92
N THR A 232 12.71 -39.93 72.65
CA THR A 232 12.39 -38.50 72.58
C THR A 232 12.23 -38.08 71.13
N TRP A 233 11.08 -37.53 70.80
CA TRP A 233 10.72 -37.04 69.48
C TRP A 233 10.69 -35.51 69.46
N ARG A 234 11.23 -34.89 68.41
CA ARG A 234 11.23 -33.43 68.27
C ARG A 234 10.34 -32.98 67.12
N PHE A 235 9.40 -32.10 67.45
CA PHE A 235 8.46 -31.48 66.54
C PHE A 235 8.80 -29.99 66.39
N SER A 236 8.92 -29.51 65.15
CA SER A 236 9.18 -28.10 64.85
C SER A 236 8.06 -27.54 63.98
N PHE A 237 7.44 -26.45 64.44
CA PHE A 237 6.26 -25.84 63.78
C PHE A 237 6.27 -24.30 63.82
N GLY A 238 7.44 -23.69 64.06
CA GLY A 238 7.62 -22.24 63.99
C GLY A 238 7.48 -21.66 62.57
N GLY A 239 6.98 -20.43 62.46
CA GLY A 239 6.98 -19.63 61.22
C GLY A 239 5.89 -19.92 60.19
N ARG A 240 4.92 -20.81 60.48
CA ARG A 240 3.85 -21.20 59.54
C ARG A 240 2.50 -20.51 59.75
N ALA A 241 2.38 -19.65 60.77
CA ALA A 241 1.16 -18.89 61.04
C ALA A 241 1.22 -17.51 60.35
N SER A 242 0.54 -17.34 59.21
CA SER A 242 0.56 -16.08 58.45
C SER A 242 -0.39 -15.00 58.98
N SER A 243 -1.10 -15.21 60.09
CA SER A 243 -2.21 -14.33 60.49
C SER A 243 -2.46 -14.19 62.00
N GLY A 244 -1.51 -14.55 62.87
CA GLY A 244 -1.72 -14.48 64.33
C GLY A 244 -2.75 -15.48 64.87
N GLN A 245 -3.27 -16.38 64.03
CA GLN A 245 -4.15 -17.48 64.43
C GLN A 245 -3.34 -18.65 65.01
N ALA A 246 -3.88 -19.31 66.04
CA ALA A 246 -3.29 -20.51 66.63
C ALA A 246 -3.25 -21.64 65.59
N MET A 247 -2.14 -22.39 65.57
CA MET A 247 -1.97 -23.48 64.63
C MET A 247 -2.41 -24.80 65.27
N PRO A 248 -3.43 -25.50 64.72
CA PRO A 248 -3.77 -26.84 65.16
C PRO A 248 -2.67 -27.82 64.73
N VAL A 249 -2.01 -28.43 65.71
CA VAL A 249 -1.04 -29.51 65.55
C VAL A 249 -1.72 -30.81 65.98
N MET A 250 -2.01 -31.66 65.01
CA MET A 250 -2.58 -32.99 65.27
C MET A 250 -1.47 -34.04 65.27
N ILE A 251 -1.26 -34.71 66.40
CA ILE A 251 -0.29 -35.81 66.53
C ILE A 251 -1.07 -37.13 66.66
N VAL A 252 -0.82 -38.05 65.74
CA VAL A 252 -1.38 -39.41 65.80
C VAL A 252 -0.28 -40.37 66.23
N LEU A 253 -0.50 -41.09 67.33
CA LEU A 253 0.39 -42.12 67.87
C LEU A 253 -0.11 -43.49 67.44
N ARG A 254 0.78 -44.38 66.96
CA ARG A 254 0.45 -45.75 66.55
C ARG A 254 1.37 -46.76 67.21
N HIS A 255 0.86 -47.97 67.44
CA HIS A 255 1.69 -49.10 67.89
C HIS A 255 2.59 -49.65 66.78
N ALA A 256 3.89 -49.78 67.06
CA ALA A 256 4.90 -50.24 66.10
C ALA A 256 4.62 -51.64 65.49
N GLN A 257 3.92 -52.53 66.20
CA GLN A 257 3.65 -53.91 65.78
C GLN A 257 2.51 -54.03 64.73
N ASN A 258 1.66 -53.02 64.56
CA ASN A 258 0.50 -53.07 63.65
C ASN A 258 0.74 -52.41 62.28
N ALA A 259 1.81 -51.62 62.12
CA ALA A 259 2.07 -50.87 60.87
C ALA A 259 2.58 -51.74 59.71
N ALA A 260 3.24 -52.87 60.01
CA ALA A 260 3.93 -53.70 59.02
C ALA A 260 3.09 -54.85 58.42
N ARG A 261 1.83 -55.06 58.86
CA ARG A 261 1.05 -56.27 58.55
C ARG A 261 -0.25 -56.07 57.76
N MET A 262 -0.54 -54.85 57.28
CA MET A 262 -1.76 -54.55 56.54
C MET A 262 -1.46 -53.97 55.15
N ASP A 263 -2.25 -54.38 54.15
CA ASP A 263 -2.21 -53.82 52.79
C ASP A 263 -2.42 -52.31 52.80
N PRO A 264 -1.71 -51.56 51.93
CA PRO A 264 -1.75 -50.12 51.94
C PRO A 264 -3.14 -49.60 51.57
N LEU A 265 -3.70 -48.73 52.41
CA LEU A 265 -4.99 -48.08 52.12
C LEU A 265 -4.72 -46.79 51.33
N LEU A 266 -4.96 -46.86 50.03
CA LEU A 266 -4.72 -45.78 49.07
C LEU A 266 -6.02 -45.03 48.77
N ARG A 267 -6.02 -43.71 48.93
CA ARG A 267 -7.18 -42.84 48.62
C ARG A 267 -6.81 -41.70 47.67
N PRO A 268 -6.81 -41.95 46.34
CA PRO A 268 -6.51 -40.97 45.32
C PRO A 268 -7.71 -40.06 45.00
N LEU A 269 -7.44 -38.77 44.79
CA LEU A 269 -8.32 -37.81 44.13
C LEU A 269 -7.75 -37.50 42.75
N TYR A 270 -8.58 -37.59 41.70
CA TYR A 270 -8.14 -37.43 40.32
C TYR A 270 -8.59 -36.10 39.72
N GLU A 271 -7.70 -35.46 38.97
CA GLU A 271 -8.00 -34.36 38.04
C GLU A 271 -7.46 -34.75 36.66
N THR A 272 -8.36 -35.02 35.73
CA THR A 272 -8.06 -35.49 34.38
C THR A 272 -8.27 -34.34 33.40
N ARG A 273 -7.28 -34.04 32.56
CA ARG A 273 -7.38 -33.05 31.48
C ARG A 273 -7.19 -33.74 30.14
N GLN A 274 -8.12 -33.52 29.23
CA GLN A 274 -8.16 -34.11 27.90
C GLN A 274 -8.30 -33.01 26.87
N ARG A 275 -7.28 -32.83 26.04
CA ARG A 275 -7.23 -31.80 25.01
C ARG A 275 -7.27 -32.46 23.65
N PHE A 276 -8.37 -32.27 22.93
CA PHE A 276 -8.48 -32.67 21.54
C PHE A 276 -7.65 -31.74 20.67
N VAL A 277 -6.76 -32.32 19.88
CA VAL A 277 -5.99 -31.62 18.85
C VAL A 277 -6.12 -32.41 17.55
N PRO A 278 -5.96 -31.79 16.37
CA PRO A 278 -5.99 -32.53 15.11
C PRO A 278 -5.05 -33.75 15.12
N GLY A 279 -5.64 -34.95 15.05
CA GLY A 279 -4.93 -36.24 14.99
C GLY A 279 -4.83 -37.04 16.29
N GLN A 280 -4.99 -36.41 17.48
CA GLN A 280 -4.85 -37.12 18.76
C GLN A 280 -5.55 -36.41 19.93
N VAL A 281 -5.67 -37.10 21.06
CA VAL A 281 -6.12 -36.52 22.33
C VAL A 281 -4.96 -36.53 23.32
N GLU A 282 -4.55 -35.35 23.76
CA GLU A 282 -3.53 -35.19 24.80
C GLU A 282 -4.19 -35.35 26.17
N CYS A 283 -3.67 -36.25 26.99
CA CYS A 283 -4.23 -36.59 28.31
C CYS A 283 -3.22 -36.27 29.41
N GLU A 284 -3.66 -35.57 30.46
CA GLU A 284 -2.90 -35.31 31.68
C GLU A 284 -3.72 -35.75 32.89
N PHE A 285 -3.17 -36.66 33.69
CA PHE A 285 -3.78 -37.18 34.91
C PHE A 285 -3.01 -36.65 36.11
N THR A 286 -3.64 -35.74 36.86
CA THR A 286 -3.10 -35.26 38.12
C THR A 286 -3.75 -36.01 39.28
N ILE A 287 -2.92 -36.60 40.13
CA ILE A 287 -3.37 -37.50 41.19
C ILE A 287 -2.87 -36.96 42.54
N ASP A 288 -3.80 -36.65 43.45
CA ASP A 288 -3.52 -36.38 44.87
C ASP A 288 -3.75 -37.66 45.67
N LEU A 289 -2.67 -38.37 46.01
CA LEU A 289 -2.72 -39.67 46.68
C LEU A 289 -2.51 -39.53 48.19
N ARG A 290 -3.50 -39.96 48.98
CA ARG A 290 -3.36 -40.14 50.44
C ARG A 290 -3.11 -41.60 50.79
N VAL A 291 -2.04 -41.86 51.54
CA VAL A 291 -1.69 -43.19 52.07
C VAL A 291 -2.04 -43.22 53.55
N HIS A 292 -3.05 -44.00 53.93
CA HIS A 292 -3.53 -44.03 55.33
C HIS A 292 -2.85 -45.10 56.19
N ARG A 293 -2.38 -46.18 55.58
CA ARG A 293 -1.63 -47.27 56.22
C ARG A 293 -0.75 -47.96 55.17
N GLY A 294 0.26 -48.70 55.62
CA GLY A 294 1.19 -49.46 54.78
C GLY A 294 2.28 -48.58 54.13
N GLU A 295 3.29 -49.24 53.58
CA GLU A 295 4.35 -48.62 52.78
C GLU A 295 4.12 -48.91 51.30
N VAL A 296 4.28 -47.88 50.44
CA VAL A 296 4.06 -48.01 49.00
C VAL A 296 5.40 -47.93 48.28
N LYS A 297 5.98 -49.08 47.92
CA LYS A 297 7.19 -49.15 47.07
C LYS A 297 6.87 -49.39 45.59
N GLN A 298 5.64 -49.76 45.29
CA GLN A 298 5.16 -50.03 43.94
C GLN A 298 3.75 -49.48 43.79
N LEU A 299 3.52 -48.78 42.68
CA LEU A 299 2.19 -48.33 42.25
C LEU A 299 1.82 -49.06 40.96
N LEU A 300 0.62 -49.64 40.96
CA LEU A 300 0.02 -50.28 39.80
C LEU A 300 -1.13 -49.40 39.33
N PHE A 301 -1.13 -49.03 38.05
CA PHE A 301 -2.22 -48.27 37.44
C PHE A 301 -2.93 -49.13 36.40
N ASP A 302 -4.26 -49.20 36.50
CA ASP A 302 -5.12 -49.71 35.43
C ASP A 302 -5.42 -48.55 34.47
N ALA A 303 -4.99 -48.71 33.23
CA ALA A 303 -5.07 -47.73 32.16
C ALA A 303 -5.97 -48.22 31.02
N ASP A 304 -6.58 -47.28 30.32
CA ASP A 304 -7.25 -47.56 29.06
C ASP A 304 -6.26 -48.15 28.03
N PRO A 305 -6.60 -49.24 27.31
CA PRO A 305 -5.70 -49.86 26.31
C PRO A 305 -5.23 -48.94 25.20
N THR A 306 -6.00 -47.88 24.91
CA THR A 306 -5.67 -46.89 23.87
C THR A 306 -4.68 -45.81 24.34
N LEU A 307 -4.40 -45.73 25.64
CA LEU A 307 -3.48 -44.74 26.20
C LEU A 307 -2.02 -45.14 26.02
N ARG A 308 -1.24 -44.25 25.41
CA ARG A 308 0.22 -44.33 25.37
C ARG A 308 0.81 -43.37 26.41
N ILE A 309 1.35 -43.90 27.49
CA ILE A 309 2.03 -43.10 28.52
C ILE A 309 3.32 -42.49 27.95
N THR A 310 3.47 -41.18 28.09
CA THR A 310 4.64 -40.44 27.58
C THR A 310 5.56 -39.98 28.71
N ASP A 311 5.02 -39.67 29.89
CA ASP A 311 5.80 -39.14 31.01
C ASP A 311 5.10 -39.40 32.36
N ILE A 312 5.89 -39.62 33.41
CA ILE A 312 5.42 -39.81 34.79
C ILE A 312 6.28 -38.93 35.71
N SER A 313 5.67 -37.91 36.30
CA SER A 313 6.31 -36.99 37.24
C SER A 313 5.85 -37.31 38.67
N LEU A 314 6.53 -38.26 39.30
CA LEU A 314 6.29 -38.72 40.67
C LEU A 314 7.64 -38.79 41.44
N PRO A 315 7.71 -38.42 42.75
CA PRO A 315 8.96 -38.46 43.51
C PRO A 315 9.50 -39.88 43.71
N ASN A 316 10.83 -40.02 43.69
CA ASN A 316 11.53 -41.29 43.98
C ASN A 316 11.20 -42.44 43.01
N ILE A 317 10.87 -42.15 41.74
CA ILE A 317 10.76 -43.20 40.71
C ILE A 317 12.13 -43.81 40.46
N GLU A 318 12.21 -45.13 40.59
CA GLU A 318 13.36 -45.93 40.16
C GLU A 318 13.19 -46.37 38.69
N ARG A 319 12.00 -46.90 38.37
CA ARG A 319 11.64 -47.39 37.03
C ARG A 319 10.13 -47.39 36.85
N TRP A 320 9.67 -47.28 35.61
CA TRP A 320 8.30 -47.63 35.25
C TRP A 320 8.24 -48.40 33.93
N GLU A 321 7.18 -49.20 33.75
CA GLU A 321 6.91 -49.95 32.51
C GLU A 321 5.41 -50.03 32.24
N THR A 322 5.02 -50.06 30.97
CA THR A 322 3.64 -50.30 30.56
C THR A 322 3.51 -51.72 30.02
N LYS A 323 2.62 -52.50 30.61
CA LYS A 323 2.21 -53.84 30.16
C LYS A 323 0.81 -53.72 29.58
N SER A 324 0.67 -53.78 28.26
CA SER A 324 -0.65 -53.79 27.63
C SER A 324 -0.91 -55.12 26.93
N ASP A 325 -2.12 -55.63 27.07
CA ASP A 325 -2.72 -56.62 26.17
C ASP A 325 -3.84 -55.97 25.34
N SER A 326 -4.53 -56.74 24.49
CA SER A 326 -5.60 -56.22 23.63
C SER A 326 -6.83 -55.65 24.37
N LYS A 327 -6.95 -55.85 25.69
CA LYS A 327 -8.15 -55.50 26.49
C LYS A 327 -7.84 -54.70 27.76
N THR A 328 -6.61 -54.71 28.25
CA THR A 328 -6.17 -54.08 29.49
C THR A 328 -4.78 -53.48 29.31
N ALA A 329 -4.54 -52.29 29.85
CA ALA A 329 -3.20 -51.74 30.01
C ALA A 329 -2.93 -51.54 31.50
N GLN A 330 -1.77 -51.99 31.95
CA GLN A 330 -1.27 -51.74 33.29
C GLN A 330 0.05 -50.98 33.23
N VAL A 331 0.17 -49.93 34.04
CA VAL A 331 1.42 -49.19 34.24
C VAL A 331 1.96 -49.55 35.61
N VAL A 332 3.18 -50.08 35.64
CA VAL A 332 3.88 -50.47 36.87
C VAL A 332 4.94 -49.42 37.16
N VAL A 333 4.88 -48.78 38.32
CA VAL A 333 5.86 -47.78 38.77
C VAL A 333 6.54 -48.31 40.03
N GLN A 334 7.86 -48.49 39.98
CA GLN A 334 8.71 -48.87 41.11
C GLN A 334 9.39 -47.64 41.70
N LEU A 335 9.43 -47.57 43.03
CA LEU A 335 9.95 -46.44 43.80
C LEU A 335 11.16 -46.84 44.62
N SER A 336 12.19 -46.00 44.62
CA SER A 336 13.42 -46.21 45.38
C SER A 336 13.20 -46.09 46.90
N GLU A 337 12.22 -45.30 47.32
CA GLU A 337 11.80 -45.13 48.71
C GLU A 337 10.27 -45.24 48.84
N PRO A 338 9.74 -45.71 49.99
CA PRO A 338 8.30 -45.75 50.23
C PRO A 338 7.63 -44.38 50.05
N PHE A 339 6.58 -44.35 49.25
CA PHE A 339 5.80 -43.14 49.02
C PHE A 339 4.78 -42.90 50.12
N GLY A 340 4.92 -41.79 50.84
CA GLY A 340 4.03 -41.39 51.94
C GLY A 340 2.76 -40.64 51.51
N GLY A 341 2.52 -40.48 50.20
CA GLY A 341 1.44 -39.67 49.66
C GLY A 341 1.89 -38.29 49.15
N GLY A 342 1.04 -37.68 48.31
CA GLY A 342 1.31 -36.40 47.65
C GLY A 342 0.67 -36.28 46.27
N ARG A 343 0.84 -35.11 45.66
CA ARG A 343 0.35 -34.80 44.31
C ARG A 343 1.41 -35.10 43.25
N PHE A 344 1.02 -35.80 42.19
CA PHE A 344 1.89 -36.13 41.06
C PHE A 344 1.12 -36.15 39.73
N VAL A 345 1.82 -36.20 38.60
CA VAL A 345 1.23 -36.05 37.25
C VAL A 345 1.70 -37.15 36.32
N ILE A 346 0.78 -37.69 35.52
CA ILE A 346 1.04 -38.66 34.44
C ILE A 346 0.53 -38.07 33.13
N LYS A 347 1.36 -38.05 32.09
CA LYS A 347 0.99 -37.58 30.75
C LYS A 347 0.92 -38.74 29.77
N ALA A 348 -0.08 -38.68 28.89
CA ALA A 348 -0.34 -39.71 27.90
C ALA A 348 -0.97 -39.14 26.62
N LEU A 349 -0.94 -39.94 25.56
CA LEU A 349 -1.62 -39.65 24.29
C LEU A 349 -2.62 -40.77 24.01
N ALA A 350 -3.81 -40.40 23.53
CA ALA A 350 -4.79 -41.33 22.98
C ALA A 350 -5.05 -41.00 21.50
N PRO A 351 -5.29 -42.00 20.64
CA PRO A 351 -5.67 -41.75 19.24
C PRO A 351 -7.03 -41.05 19.17
N LEU A 352 -7.21 -40.18 18.17
CA LEU A 352 -8.53 -39.65 17.85
C LEU A 352 -9.36 -40.77 17.21
N PRO A 353 -10.61 -41.04 17.65
CA PRO A 353 -11.44 -42.03 17.01
C PRO A 353 -11.86 -41.59 15.59
N ASP A 354 -12.03 -42.58 14.70
CA ASP A 354 -12.60 -42.35 13.37
C ASP A 354 -14.05 -41.83 13.48
N ALA A 355 -14.53 -41.15 12.44
CA ALA A 355 -15.86 -40.51 12.44
C ALA A 355 -17.04 -41.48 12.70
N ALA A 356 -16.84 -42.79 12.52
CA ALA A 356 -17.83 -43.83 12.78
C ALA A 356 -17.83 -44.34 14.24
N THR A 357 -16.83 -43.98 15.04
CA THR A 357 -16.59 -44.55 16.36
C THR A 357 -16.86 -43.52 17.45
N VAL A 358 -17.65 -43.90 18.46
CA VAL A 358 -17.92 -43.04 19.62
C VAL A 358 -16.63 -42.89 20.43
N TRP A 359 -16.21 -41.66 20.67
CA TRP A 359 -15.14 -41.38 21.62
C TRP A 359 -15.60 -41.64 23.04
N VAL A 360 -14.76 -42.32 23.83
CA VAL A 360 -14.95 -42.50 25.28
C VAL A 360 -13.76 -41.91 26.00
N SER A 361 -14.01 -41.11 27.03
CA SER A 361 -13.00 -40.42 27.82
C SER A 361 -11.98 -41.40 28.43
N PRO A 362 -10.69 -41.38 28.03
CA PRO A 362 -9.68 -42.33 28.51
C PRO A 362 -9.45 -42.21 30.01
N HIS A 363 -9.18 -43.33 30.69
CA HIS A 363 -9.05 -43.38 32.16
C HIS A 363 -7.71 -43.95 32.63
N LEU A 364 -7.31 -43.56 33.83
CA LEU A 364 -6.15 -44.07 34.55
C LEU A 364 -6.49 -44.14 36.04
N ARG A 365 -6.48 -45.33 36.65
CA ARG A 365 -6.82 -45.54 38.07
C ARG A 365 -5.73 -46.34 38.77
N ILE A 366 -5.57 -46.17 40.08
CA ILE A 366 -4.61 -46.95 40.87
C ILE A 366 -5.29 -48.26 41.28
N ALA A 367 -4.71 -49.39 40.92
CA ALA A 367 -5.24 -50.71 41.22
C ALA A 367 -5.34 -50.91 42.74
N GLY A 368 -6.48 -51.42 43.22
CA GLY A 368 -6.73 -51.66 44.65
C GLY A 368 -6.97 -50.41 45.51
N ALA A 369 -7.01 -49.20 44.92
CA ALA A 369 -7.25 -47.96 45.65
C ALA A 369 -8.74 -47.60 45.74
N THR A 370 -9.14 -46.93 46.82
CA THR A 370 -10.50 -46.39 46.99
C THR A 370 -10.53 -44.92 46.57
N SER A 371 -11.10 -44.62 45.39
CA SER A 371 -11.13 -43.26 44.87
C SER A 371 -11.94 -42.29 45.75
N ARG A 372 -11.47 -41.04 45.82
CA ARG A 372 -12.18 -39.89 46.41
C ARG A 372 -13.01 -39.12 45.38
N GLY A 373 -13.04 -39.58 44.12
CA GLY A 373 -13.69 -38.93 42.98
C GLY A 373 -12.70 -38.43 41.93
N GLU A 374 -13.25 -37.91 40.84
CA GLU A 374 -12.52 -37.37 39.70
C GLU A 374 -13.19 -36.10 39.15
N THR A 375 -12.37 -35.12 38.77
CA THR A 375 -12.81 -34.01 37.92
C THR A 375 -12.20 -34.19 36.53
N VAL A 376 -13.02 -34.18 35.48
CA VAL A 376 -12.58 -34.31 34.09
C VAL A 376 -12.77 -32.98 33.36
N HIS A 377 -11.70 -32.44 32.80
CA HIS A 377 -11.69 -31.26 31.95
C HIS A 377 -11.45 -31.68 30.50
N ILE A 378 -12.38 -31.37 29.62
CA ILE A 378 -12.32 -31.66 28.19
C ILE A 378 -12.17 -30.33 27.45
N SER A 379 -11.14 -30.21 26.63
CA SER A 379 -10.87 -29.04 25.79
C SER A 379 -10.91 -29.44 24.32
N VAL A 380 -11.85 -28.88 23.55
CA VAL A 380 -12.08 -29.25 22.15
C VAL A 380 -11.55 -28.16 21.21
N HIS A 381 -10.73 -28.57 20.24
CA HIS A 381 -10.16 -27.67 19.24
C HIS A 381 -11.25 -27.01 18.38
N PRO A 382 -11.09 -25.74 17.95
CA PRO A 382 -12.09 -25.03 17.12
C PRO A 382 -12.44 -25.67 15.77
N SER A 383 -11.63 -26.63 15.30
CA SER A 383 -11.90 -27.38 14.08
C SER A 383 -12.74 -28.63 14.32
N MET A 384 -13.13 -28.89 15.57
CA MET A 384 -13.84 -30.09 16.00
C MET A 384 -15.08 -29.71 16.79
N ALA A 385 -16.07 -30.58 16.79
CA ALA A 385 -17.26 -30.47 17.60
C ALA A 385 -17.58 -31.82 18.27
N MET A 386 -18.07 -31.76 19.50
CA MET A 386 -18.64 -32.92 20.19
C MET A 386 -20.14 -32.98 19.88
N HIS A 387 -20.56 -33.97 19.11
CA HIS A 387 -21.96 -34.30 18.88
C HIS A 387 -22.40 -35.46 19.77
N HIS A 388 -23.69 -35.49 20.14
CA HIS A 388 -24.26 -36.52 21.02
C HIS A 388 -23.45 -36.73 22.31
N PHE A 389 -23.00 -35.64 22.92
CA PHE A 389 -22.23 -35.70 24.17
C PHE A 389 -23.07 -36.32 25.30
N ASN A 390 -22.54 -37.39 25.90
CA ASN A 390 -23.11 -38.06 27.06
C ASN A 390 -22.13 -37.96 28.23
N GLY A 391 -22.56 -37.36 29.34
CA GLY A 391 -21.72 -37.19 30.54
C GLY A 391 -21.47 -38.47 31.35
N GLY A 392 -22.23 -39.54 31.11
CA GLY A 392 -22.14 -40.78 31.89
C GLY A 392 -22.39 -40.55 33.38
N SER A 393 -21.54 -41.10 34.24
CA SER A 393 -21.60 -40.94 35.71
C SER A 393 -20.99 -39.61 36.20
N TYR A 394 -20.92 -38.59 35.34
CA TYR A 394 -20.34 -37.29 35.66
C TYR A 394 -21.35 -36.16 35.46
N ARG A 395 -21.36 -35.20 36.38
CA ARG A 395 -22.18 -34.00 36.31
C ARG A 395 -21.39 -32.85 35.71
N LEU A 396 -21.97 -32.15 34.73
CA LEU A 396 -21.43 -30.91 34.19
C LEU A 396 -21.36 -29.82 35.27
N ILE A 397 -20.16 -29.25 35.46
CA ILE A 397 -19.93 -28.13 36.38
C ILE A 397 -19.58 -26.84 35.64
N GLU A 398 -18.98 -26.91 34.45
CA GLU A 398 -18.65 -25.74 33.64
C GLU A 398 -18.67 -26.08 32.15
N ASN A 399 -19.16 -25.16 31.32
CA ASN A 399 -19.05 -25.20 29.87
C ASN A 399 -18.80 -23.78 29.37
N ARG A 400 -17.66 -23.54 28.72
CA ARG A 400 -17.29 -22.21 28.24
C ARG A 400 -16.48 -22.30 26.95
N VAL A 401 -16.46 -21.20 26.20
CA VAL A 401 -15.56 -21.03 25.06
C VAL A 401 -14.48 -20.03 25.46
N ARG A 402 -13.21 -20.43 25.32
CA ARG A 402 -12.05 -19.59 25.63
C ARG A 402 -11.79 -18.53 24.55
N PRO A 403 -10.97 -17.51 24.82
CA PRO A 403 -10.55 -16.52 23.82
C PRO A 403 -9.83 -17.14 22.60
N ASP A 404 -9.14 -18.26 22.80
CA ASP A 404 -8.50 -19.08 21.75
C ASP A 404 -9.49 -19.97 20.98
N ARG A 405 -10.80 -19.79 21.23
CA ARG A 405 -11.95 -20.51 20.68
C ARG A 405 -12.06 -21.99 21.04
N PHE A 406 -11.21 -22.50 21.94
CA PHE A 406 -11.42 -23.85 22.47
C PHE A 406 -12.70 -23.90 23.29
N GLN A 407 -13.50 -24.95 23.10
CA GLN A 407 -14.60 -25.26 24.00
C GLN A 407 -14.05 -26.06 25.19
N GLU A 408 -14.20 -25.54 26.40
CA GLU A 408 -13.86 -26.22 27.65
C GLU A 408 -15.12 -26.71 28.36
N VAL A 409 -15.13 -27.99 28.71
CA VAL A 409 -16.19 -28.68 29.45
C VAL A 409 -15.58 -29.32 30.69
N SER A 410 -16.04 -28.94 31.87
CA SER A 410 -15.58 -29.50 33.15
C SER A 410 -16.69 -30.35 33.77
N LEU A 411 -16.36 -31.56 34.19
CA LEU A 411 -17.27 -32.59 34.68
C LEU A 411 -16.79 -33.11 36.04
N LEU A 412 -17.70 -33.35 36.97
CA LEU A 412 -17.40 -33.91 38.30
C LEU A 412 -18.04 -35.29 38.45
N GLU A 413 -17.26 -36.28 38.86
CA GLU A 413 -17.74 -37.65 39.12
C GLU A 413 -18.85 -37.66 40.19
N VAL A 414 -19.95 -38.35 39.90
CA VAL A 414 -21.05 -38.61 40.83
C VAL A 414 -20.94 -40.06 41.29
N GLN A 415 -21.12 -40.32 42.58
CA GLN A 415 -21.06 -41.68 43.12
C GLN A 415 -22.10 -42.58 42.42
N SER A 416 -21.62 -43.61 41.72
CA SER A 416 -22.44 -44.61 41.00
C SER A 416 -21.79 -45.98 41.12
N GLU A 417 -22.59 -47.03 41.23
CA GLU A 417 -22.10 -48.43 41.28
C GLU A 417 -21.51 -48.89 39.94
N ASN A 418 -21.95 -48.28 38.84
CA ASN A 418 -21.40 -48.52 37.50
C ASN A 418 -20.90 -47.20 36.91
N LEU A 419 -19.58 -47.11 36.72
CA LEU A 419 -18.90 -45.87 36.39
C LEU A 419 -18.81 -45.72 34.86
N GLN A 420 -19.81 -45.05 34.28
CA GLN A 420 -19.82 -44.75 32.85
C GLN A 420 -19.00 -43.48 32.59
N ARG A 421 -18.01 -43.60 31.70
CA ARG A 421 -17.15 -42.47 31.29
C ARG A 421 -17.91 -41.54 30.32
N PRO A 422 -17.55 -40.24 30.29
CA PRO A 422 -18.07 -39.32 29.28
C PRO A 422 -17.77 -39.81 27.86
N SER A 423 -18.71 -39.64 26.94
CA SER A 423 -18.58 -40.07 25.55
C SER A 423 -19.22 -39.09 24.56
N ALA A 424 -18.73 -39.07 23.31
CA ALA A 424 -19.25 -38.20 22.26
C ALA A 424 -18.83 -38.65 20.85
N ASN A 425 -19.55 -38.21 19.83
CA ASN A 425 -19.09 -38.28 18.44
C ASN A 425 -18.25 -37.05 18.12
N ILE A 426 -17.00 -37.25 17.70
CA ILE A 426 -16.10 -36.14 17.35
C ILE A 426 -16.22 -35.89 15.85
N LEU A 427 -16.75 -34.73 15.48
CA LEU A 427 -16.87 -34.31 14.09
C LEU A 427 -15.84 -33.23 13.77
N PHE A 428 -15.19 -33.35 12.62
CA PHE A 428 -14.42 -32.25 12.05
C PHE A 428 -15.37 -31.29 11.34
N LEU A 429 -15.28 -30.01 11.68
CA LEU A 429 -16.07 -28.97 11.03
C LEU A 429 -15.51 -28.72 9.63
N SER A 430 -16.40 -28.63 8.62
CA SER A 430 -16.00 -28.27 7.26
C SER A 430 -15.22 -26.95 7.26
N PRO A 431 -14.15 -26.83 6.44
CA PRO A 431 -13.34 -25.64 6.42
C PRO A 431 -14.14 -24.47 5.83
N ALA A 432 -14.25 -23.38 6.59
CA ALA A 432 -14.79 -22.10 6.13
C ALA A 432 -13.66 -21.07 6.13
N PHE A 433 -13.42 -20.39 5.01
CA PHE A 433 -12.26 -19.52 4.83
C PHE A 433 -12.56 -18.26 4.02
N ASP A 434 -11.76 -17.24 4.29
CA ASP A 434 -11.65 -16.03 3.47
C ASP A 434 -10.49 -16.22 2.49
N LEU A 435 -10.74 -15.94 1.21
CA LEU A 435 -9.75 -16.01 0.15
C LEU A 435 -9.60 -14.66 -0.53
N LYS A 436 -8.44 -14.03 -0.36
CA LYS A 436 -8.07 -12.88 -1.19
C LYS A 436 -7.40 -13.38 -2.47
N GLN A 437 -7.96 -13.06 -3.62
CA GLN A 437 -7.59 -13.57 -4.93
C GLN A 437 -7.28 -12.42 -5.89
N ASP A 438 -6.00 -12.14 -6.08
CA ASP A 438 -5.54 -11.17 -7.07
C ASP A 438 -5.01 -11.89 -8.31
N MET A 439 -5.49 -11.50 -9.49
CA MET A 439 -5.22 -12.18 -10.76
C MET A 439 -4.62 -11.20 -11.77
N ASP A 440 -3.54 -11.58 -12.42
CA ASP A 440 -2.95 -10.84 -13.55
C ASP A 440 -3.04 -11.72 -14.81
N TRP A 441 -3.93 -11.34 -15.72
CA TRP A 441 -4.17 -12.01 -16.99
C TRP A 441 -3.50 -11.26 -18.12
N ARG A 442 -2.47 -11.87 -18.71
CA ARG A 442 -1.70 -11.34 -19.81
C ARG A 442 -1.99 -12.09 -21.11
N ILE A 443 -2.38 -11.32 -22.13
CA ILE A 443 -2.81 -11.81 -23.43
C ILE A 443 -1.74 -11.45 -24.47
N GLU A 444 -1.09 -12.45 -25.07
CA GLU A 444 -0.07 -12.28 -26.10
C GLU A 444 -0.47 -12.99 -27.40
N PRO A 445 0.13 -12.65 -28.55
CA PRO A 445 -0.09 -13.41 -29.78
C PRO A 445 0.26 -14.89 -29.58
N GLY A 446 -0.72 -15.78 -29.81
CA GLY A 446 -0.53 -17.23 -29.71
C GLY A 446 -0.73 -17.83 -28.31
N GLN A 447 -0.64 -17.04 -27.22
CA GLN A 447 -0.73 -17.55 -25.86
C GLN A 447 -1.34 -16.56 -24.85
N MET A 448 -1.94 -17.12 -23.80
CA MET A 448 -2.41 -16.40 -22.62
C MET A 448 -1.73 -16.95 -21.38
N THR A 449 -1.40 -16.06 -20.45
CA THR A 449 -0.86 -16.42 -19.14
C THR A 449 -1.67 -15.77 -18.04
N LEU A 450 -1.89 -16.50 -16.96
CA LEU A 450 -2.66 -16.05 -15.80
C LEU A 450 -1.84 -16.33 -14.55
N THR A 451 -1.49 -15.28 -13.83
CA THR A 451 -0.82 -15.39 -12.53
C THR A 451 -1.85 -15.09 -11.45
N VAL A 452 -2.03 -16.00 -10.51
CA VAL A 452 -3.01 -15.91 -9.44
C VAL A 452 -2.30 -15.91 -8.10
N GLN A 453 -2.54 -14.88 -7.30
CA GLN A 453 -2.08 -14.79 -5.92
C GLN A 453 -3.27 -15.03 -5.01
N LEU A 454 -3.17 -16.08 -4.20
CA LEU A 454 -4.17 -16.48 -3.22
C LEU A 454 -3.62 -16.21 -1.83
N GLN A 455 -4.34 -15.43 -1.02
CA GLN A 455 -4.08 -15.29 0.42
C GLN A 455 -5.24 -15.92 1.18
N LEU A 456 -4.95 -17.00 1.90
CA LEU A 456 -5.94 -17.78 2.61
C LEU A 456 -5.93 -17.45 4.11
N LYS A 457 -7.10 -17.17 4.65
CA LYS A 457 -7.35 -17.04 6.09
C LYS A 457 -8.50 -17.97 6.49
N LEU A 458 -8.19 -19.01 7.25
CA LEU A 458 -9.18 -19.98 7.70
C LEU A 458 -9.99 -19.41 8.88
N ARG A 459 -11.32 -19.40 8.78
CA ARG A 459 -12.21 -18.96 9.88
C ARG A 459 -12.57 -20.10 10.82
N GLN A 460 -12.77 -21.29 10.25
CA GLN A 460 -13.26 -22.49 10.95
C GLN A 460 -12.76 -23.75 10.24
N GLY A 461 -12.68 -24.87 10.97
CA GLY A 461 -12.31 -26.18 10.43
C GLY A 461 -10.80 -26.35 10.25
N MET A 462 -10.42 -27.29 9.40
CA MET A 462 -9.04 -27.59 9.02
C MET A 462 -8.98 -27.77 7.51
N LEU A 463 -8.03 -27.11 6.84
CA LEU A 463 -7.87 -27.21 5.39
C LEU A 463 -6.63 -28.06 5.05
N THR A 464 -6.86 -29.28 4.60
CA THR A 464 -5.83 -30.22 4.12
C THR A 464 -5.67 -30.19 2.61
N GLN A 465 -6.73 -29.82 1.89
CA GLN A 465 -6.76 -29.69 0.43
C GLN A 465 -7.69 -28.54 0.06
N LEU A 466 -7.32 -27.77 -0.96
CA LEU A 466 -8.16 -26.75 -1.56
C LEU A 466 -8.36 -27.06 -3.05
N PRO A 467 -9.50 -27.65 -3.44
CA PRO A 467 -9.86 -27.83 -4.83
C PRO A 467 -10.30 -26.49 -5.43
N VAL A 468 -9.72 -26.13 -6.56
CA VAL A 468 -10.02 -24.90 -7.31
C VAL A 468 -10.41 -25.26 -8.73
N SER A 469 -11.59 -24.85 -9.16
CA SER A 469 -12.06 -25.06 -10.53
C SER A 469 -11.33 -24.12 -11.49
N LEU A 470 -10.95 -24.65 -12.66
CA LEU A 470 -10.25 -23.92 -13.71
C LEU A 470 -11.15 -23.67 -14.93
N PRO A 471 -10.95 -22.56 -15.66
CA PRO A 471 -11.60 -22.38 -16.95
C PRO A 471 -11.07 -23.40 -17.96
N PRO A 472 -11.85 -23.76 -18.99
CA PRO A 472 -11.43 -24.71 -20.00
C PRO A 472 -10.17 -24.24 -20.74
N ASN A 473 -9.32 -25.19 -21.15
CA ASN A 473 -8.08 -24.97 -21.91
C ASN A 473 -6.93 -24.27 -21.16
N TRP A 474 -7.02 -24.12 -19.84
CA TRP A 474 -5.92 -23.63 -19.00
C TRP A 474 -5.14 -24.78 -18.38
N ALA A 475 -3.82 -24.76 -18.53
CA ALA A 475 -2.90 -25.72 -17.92
C ALA A 475 -2.05 -25.04 -16.84
N LEU A 476 -1.82 -25.72 -15.72
CA LEU A 476 -0.93 -25.25 -14.66
C LEU A 476 0.54 -25.32 -15.14
N GLU A 477 1.25 -24.20 -15.03
CA GLU A 477 2.67 -24.07 -15.38
C GLU A 477 3.56 -24.15 -14.14
N SER A 478 3.19 -23.46 -13.06
CA SER A 478 3.92 -23.52 -11.79
C SER A 478 3.06 -23.12 -10.58
N ALA A 479 3.48 -23.56 -9.40
CA ALA A 479 2.85 -23.23 -8.12
C ALA A 479 3.93 -23.03 -7.05
N ASN A 480 3.81 -21.96 -6.26
CA ASN A 480 4.76 -21.61 -5.20
C ASN A 480 4.01 -21.13 -3.95
N ALA A 481 4.61 -21.31 -2.77
CA ALA A 481 4.11 -20.78 -1.50
C ALA A 481 5.06 -19.73 -0.92
N THR A 482 4.49 -18.74 -0.21
CA THR A 482 5.24 -17.78 0.60
C THR A 482 4.58 -17.67 1.99
N PRO A 483 5.31 -17.95 3.08
CA PRO A 483 6.68 -18.47 3.14
C PRO A 483 6.80 -19.86 2.49
N ALA A 484 8.03 -20.25 2.11
CA ALA A 484 8.28 -21.50 1.40
C ALA A 484 7.70 -22.69 2.18
N ASP A 485 6.89 -23.50 1.49
CA ASP A 485 6.31 -24.72 2.03
C ASP A 485 6.85 -25.91 1.24
N PRO A 486 7.88 -26.62 1.75
CA PRO A 486 8.50 -27.74 1.05
C PRO A 486 7.56 -28.94 0.87
N GLY A 487 6.45 -28.99 1.60
CA GLY A 487 5.44 -30.04 1.46
C GLY A 487 4.27 -29.67 0.54
N LEU A 488 4.25 -28.46 -0.05
CA LEU A 488 3.19 -28.05 -0.96
C LEU A 488 3.15 -28.96 -2.19
N ARG A 489 2.00 -29.57 -2.44
CA ARG A 489 1.72 -30.33 -3.67
C ARG A 489 0.54 -29.68 -4.38
N VAL A 490 0.66 -29.54 -5.69
CA VAL A 490 -0.44 -29.04 -6.53
C VAL A 490 -0.68 -30.05 -7.63
N ARG A 491 -1.86 -30.68 -7.62
CA ARG A 491 -2.23 -31.74 -8.55
C ARG A 491 -3.24 -31.19 -9.55
N PRO A 492 -2.94 -31.22 -10.86
CA PRO A 492 -3.94 -30.93 -11.88
C PRO A 492 -4.93 -32.09 -11.98
N GLU A 493 -6.21 -31.75 -12.06
CA GLU A 493 -7.34 -32.65 -12.29
C GLU A 493 -8.13 -32.17 -13.52
N ILE A 494 -9.13 -32.95 -13.95
CA ILE A 494 -9.95 -32.58 -15.11
C ILE A 494 -10.80 -31.35 -14.73
N ALA A 495 -10.48 -30.21 -15.34
CA ALA A 495 -11.12 -28.91 -15.10
C ALA A 495 -10.96 -28.34 -13.67
N SER A 496 -9.98 -28.83 -12.89
CA SER A 496 -9.67 -28.33 -11.55
C SER A 496 -8.20 -28.52 -11.20
N VAL A 497 -7.75 -27.87 -10.13
CA VAL A 497 -6.45 -28.07 -9.49
C VAL A 497 -6.67 -28.21 -7.99
N VAL A 498 -6.06 -29.23 -7.40
CA VAL A 498 -6.09 -29.45 -5.95
C VAL A 498 -4.78 -28.97 -5.34
N ILE A 499 -4.87 -28.01 -4.42
CA ILE A 499 -3.74 -27.47 -3.67
C ILE A 499 -3.67 -28.17 -2.32
N GLU A 500 -2.60 -28.92 -2.07
CA GLU A 500 -2.35 -29.65 -0.81
C GLU A 500 -1.17 -28.99 -0.07
N PRO A 501 -1.42 -28.19 0.98
CA PRO A 501 -0.33 -27.64 1.80
C PRO A 501 0.43 -28.74 2.54
N GLY A 502 1.73 -28.52 2.80
CA GLY A 502 2.59 -29.51 3.46
C GLY A 502 2.22 -29.76 4.92
N LYS A 503 1.55 -28.79 5.54
CA LYS A 503 0.88 -28.90 6.84
C LYS A 503 -0.55 -28.40 6.68
N ALA A 504 -1.50 -29.06 7.32
CA ALA A 504 -2.88 -28.61 7.35
C ALA A 504 -2.94 -27.17 7.89
N VAL A 505 -3.74 -26.31 7.23
CA VAL A 505 -3.91 -24.93 7.65
C VAL A 505 -4.97 -24.89 8.75
N LEU A 506 -4.66 -24.18 9.84
CA LEU A 506 -5.54 -24.00 11.00
C LEU A 506 -6.00 -22.53 11.13
N PRO A 507 -7.12 -22.23 11.84
CA PRO A 507 -7.67 -20.87 11.91
C PRO A 507 -6.73 -19.80 12.51
N ASN A 508 -5.75 -20.21 13.31
CA ASN A 508 -4.78 -19.33 13.95
C ASN A 508 -3.42 -19.30 13.23
N ASP A 509 -3.27 -20.01 12.11
CA ASP A 509 -2.05 -19.97 11.33
C ASP A 509 -1.90 -18.60 10.65
N PRO A 510 -0.65 -18.11 10.47
CA PRO A 510 -0.40 -16.93 9.67
C PRO A 510 -0.93 -17.13 8.24
N ASN A 511 -1.43 -16.06 7.62
CA ASN A 511 -1.96 -16.09 6.26
C ASN A 511 -1.00 -16.82 5.32
N ARG A 512 -1.52 -17.82 4.61
CA ARG A 512 -0.77 -18.56 3.60
C ARG A 512 -0.95 -17.89 2.26
N ASN A 513 0.16 -17.54 1.62
CA ASN A 513 0.15 -16.98 0.28
C ASN A 513 0.60 -18.04 -0.72
N TRP A 514 -0.23 -18.31 -1.72
CA TRP A 514 0.11 -19.17 -2.84
C TRP A 514 0.13 -18.35 -4.13
N THR A 515 1.11 -18.60 -4.98
CA THR A 515 1.20 -18.03 -6.33
C THR A 515 1.13 -19.15 -7.34
N LEU A 516 0.08 -19.15 -8.15
CA LEU A 516 -0.17 -20.13 -9.20
C LEU A 516 -0.02 -19.44 -10.55
N ARG A 517 0.59 -20.12 -11.52
CA ARG A 517 0.75 -19.62 -12.89
C ARG A 517 0.15 -20.62 -13.85
N PHE A 518 -0.73 -20.15 -14.73
CA PHE A 518 -1.41 -20.93 -15.74
C PHE A 518 -1.12 -20.40 -17.14
N ARG A 519 -1.23 -21.30 -18.12
CA ARG A 519 -1.05 -21.01 -19.54
C ARG A 519 -2.22 -21.60 -20.35
N ALA A 520 -2.69 -20.84 -21.34
CA ALA A 520 -3.69 -21.30 -22.31
C ALA A 520 -3.30 -20.84 -23.73
N PRO A 521 -3.58 -21.62 -24.78
CA PRO A 521 -3.34 -21.21 -26.16
C PRO A 521 -4.33 -20.11 -26.61
N LEU A 522 -3.88 -19.19 -27.45
CA LEU A 522 -4.74 -18.17 -28.07
C LEU A 522 -4.67 -18.25 -29.60
N ARG A 523 -5.83 -18.41 -30.24
CA ARG A 523 -5.98 -18.26 -31.69
C ARG A 523 -6.78 -17.00 -31.96
N LEU A 524 -6.17 -16.03 -32.63
CA LEU A 524 -6.78 -14.77 -33.03
C LEU A 524 -7.09 -14.82 -34.52
N GLU A 525 -8.33 -14.57 -34.90
CA GLU A 525 -8.72 -14.34 -36.29
C GLU A 525 -8.50 -12.86 -36.67
N ALA A 526 -8.56 -12.55 -37.97
CA ALA A 526 -8.34 -11.18 -38.47
C ALA A 526 -9.32 -10.15 -37.89
N ALA A 527 -10.53 -10.58 -37.52
CA ALA A 527 -11.57 -9.74 -36.90
C ALA A 527 -11.39 -9.57 -35.37
N GLY A 528 -10.43 -10.27 -34.75
CA GLY A 528 -10.28 -10.35 -33.29
C GLY A 528 -10.88 -11.62 -32.68
N ALA A 529 -10.94 -11.68 -31.35
CA ALA A 529 -11.52 -12.78 -30.59
C ALA A 529 -12.25 -12.25 -29.34
N THR A 530 -13.39 -12.86 -29.01
CA THR A 530 -14.08 -12.64 -27.74
C THR A 530 -13.62 -13.69 -26.74
N LEU A 531 -13.02 -13.25 -25.64
CA LEU A 531 -12.48 -14.14 -24.61
C LEU A 531 -13.27 -13.98 -23.30
N PRO A 532 -13.76 -15.07 -22.68
CA PRO A 532 -14.35 -15.00 -21.35
C PRO A 532 -13.29 -14.62 -20.31
N LEU A 533 -13.70 -13.89 -19.27
CA LEU A 533 -12.83 -13.60 -18.14
C LEU A 533 -12.43 -14.94 -17.46
N PRO A 534 -11.12 -15.23 -17.30
CA PRO A 534 -10.71 -16.43 -16.59
C PRO A 534 -11.02 -16.28 -15.10
N ASP A 535 -11.61 -17.32 -14.51
CA ASP A 535 -11.94 -17.37 -13.08
C ASP A 535 -11.39 -18.64 -12.44
N LEU A 536 -10.85 -18.50 -11.23
CA LEU A 536 -10.50 -19.62 -10.36
C LEU A 536 -11.50 -19.65 -9.21
N THR A 537 -12.36 -20.67 -9.20
CA THR A 537 -13.40 -20.79 -8.17
C THR A 537 -13.02 -21.85 -7.14
N PRO A 538 -12.72 -21.47 -5.88
CA PRO A 538 -12.45 -22.43 -4.82
C PRO A 538 -13.73 -23.21 -4.47
N THR A 539 -13.57 -24.48 -4.11
CA THR A 539 -14.68 -25.35 -3.69
C THR A 539 -14.77 -25.32 -2.15
N GLY A 540 -15.98 -25.11 -1.61
CA GLY A 540 -16.24 -25.06 -0.16
C GLY A 540 -16.92 -23.78 0.30
N ASP A 541 -17.07 -23.61 1.62
CA ASP A 541 -17.62 -22.40 2.24
C ASP A 541 -16.57 -21.27 2.22
N CYS A 542 -16.50 -20.57 1.08
CA CYS A 542 -15.50 -19.55 0.80
C CYS A 542 -16.14 -18.19 0.54
N THR A 543 -15.65 -17.18 1.24
CA THR A 543 -15.84 -15.77 0.89
C THR A 543 -14.59 -15.30 0.14
N ARG A 544 -14.77 -14.82 -1.09
CA ARG A 544 -13.65 -14.38 -1.93
C ARG A 544 -13.74 -12.90 -2.27
N GLU A 545 -12.59 -12.24 -2.25
CA GLU A 545 -12.42 -10.85 -2.68
C GLU A 545 -11.13 -10.68 -3.47
N GLY A 546 -11.08 -9.71 -4.40
CA GLY A 546 -9.84 -9.34 -5.06
C GLY A 546 -10.08 -8.70 -6.41
N THR A 547 -9.07 -8.71 -7.28
CA THR A 547 -9.14 -8.04 -8.59
C THR A 547 -8.49 -8.87 -9.69
N LEU A 548 -9.15 -8.95 -10.85
CA LEU A 548 -8.55 -9.40 -12.10
C LEU A 548 -8.06 -8.20 -12.91
N PHE A 549 -6.75 -8.14 -13.15
CA PHE A 549 -6.11 -7.19 -14.05
C PHE A 549 -5.92 -7.83 -15.43
N VAL A 550 -6.26 -7.09 -16.49
CA VAL A 550 -6.10 -7.56 -17.87
C VAL A 550 -5.04 -6.74 -18.60
N ARG A 551 -4.01 -7.42 -19.10
CA ARG A 551 -2.87 -6.82 -19.82
C ARG A 551 -2.79 -7.36 -21.24
N ALA A 552 -2.86 -6.46 -22.21
CA ALA A 552 -2.65 -6.79 -23.63
C ALA A 552 -1.17 -6.65 -24.00
N GLY A 553 -0.64 -7.60 -24.78
CA GLY A 553 0.64 -7.45 -25.44
C GLY A 553 0.67 -6.24 -26.41
N PRO A 554 1.85 -5.76 -26.82
CA PRO A 554 1.99 -4.52 -27.59
C PRO A 554 1.31 -4.55 -28.97
N THR A 555 1.07 -5.74 -29.52
CA THR A 555 0.41 -5.98 -30.80
C THR A 555 -1.11 -6.18 -30.70
N LEU A 556 -1.67 -6.18 -29.49
CA LEU A 556 -3.08 -6.45 -29.24
C LEU A 556 -3.76 -5.27 -28.54
N SER A 557 -5.04 -5.08 -28.82
CA SER A 557 -5.90 -4.14 -28.12
C SER A 557 -6.98 -4.95 -27.41
N VAL A 558 -7.26 -4.60 -26.16
CA VAL A 558 -8.28 -5.26 -25.35
C VAL A 558 -9.31 -4.20 -24.98
N THR A 559 -10.56 -4.46 -25.32
CA THR A 559 -11.70 -3.64 -24.95
C THR A 559 -12.69 -4.49 -24.18
N SER A 560 -13.35 -3.87 -23.20
CA SER A 560 -14.37 -4.53 -22.39
C SER A 560 -15.70 -3.80 -22.60
N PRO A 561 -16.79 -4.51 -22.91
CA PRO A 561 -18.13 -3.93 -22.93
C PRO A 561 -18.61 -3.56 -21.53
N THR A 562 -18.12 -4.23 -20.49
CA THR A 562 -18.41 -3.93 -19.08
C THR A 562 -17.45 -2.87 -18.55
N THR A 563 -17.99 -1.80 -17.96
CA THR A 563 -17.27 -0.60 -17.53
C THR A 563 -16.17 -0.92 -16.50
N PRO A 564 -14.87 -0.76 -16.82
CA PRO A 564 -13.79 -0.99 -15.87
C PRO A 564 -13.74 0.12 -14.80
N SER A 565 -13.55 -0.23 -13.54
CA SER A 565 -13.34 0.76 -12.47
C SER A 565 -11.94 1.37 -12.58
N THR A 566 -11.91 2.68 -12.87
CA THR A 566 -10.82 3.67 -12.88
C THR A 566 -9.42 3.30 -12.38
N GLY A 567 -8.40 3.72 -13.16
CA GLY A 567 -7.13 4.21 -12.60
C GLY A 567 -5.83 3.63 -13.17
N ARG A 568 -5.61 3.63 -14.51
CA ARG A 568 -4.30 3.60 -15.23
C ARG A 568 -4.37 3.16 -16.70
N GLY A 569 -5.55 2.96 -17.27
CA GLY A 569 -5.69 2.59 -18.69
C GLY A 569 -5.65 1.08 -18.97
N GLU A 570 -5.54 0.25 -17.93
CA GLU A 570 -5.70 -1.21 -18.01
C GLU A 570 -7.07 -1.62 -17.41
N PRO A 571 -7.84 -2.54 -18.02
CA PRO A 571 -9.09 -3.03 -17.46
C PRO A 571 -8.85 -3.80 -16.14
N ALA A 572 -9.60 -3.45 -15.11
CA ALA A 572 -9.62 -4.15 -13.83
C ALA A 572 -11.05 -4.57 -13.48
N PHE A 573 -11.24 -5.82 -13.09
CA PHE A 573 -12.53 -6.40 -12.75
C PHE A 573 -12.52 -6.84 -11.28
N PRO A 574 -13.43 -6.33 -10.42
CA PRO A 574 -13.49 -6.75 -9.04
C PRO A 574 -14.03 -8.17 -8.94
N ILE A 575 -13.36 -9.00 -8.15
CA ILE A 575 -13.80 -10.34 -7.79
C ILE A 575 -14.57 -10.22 -6.47
N LYS A 576 -15.83 -10.64 -6.49
CA LYS A 576 -16.70 -10.77 -5.31
C LYS A 576 -17.19 -12.21 -5.20
N THR A 577 -17.94 -12.51 -4.14
CA THR A 577 -18.57 -13.82 -3.93
C THR A 577 -19.39 -14.25 -5.16
N GLY A 578 -19.09 -15.42 -5.72
CA GLY A 578 -19.70 -15.96 -6.96
C GLY A 578 -18.84 -15.78 -8.22
N ALA A 579 -19.12 -16.55 -9.28
CA ALA A 579 -18.29 -16.64 -10.50
C ALA A 579 -18.08 -15.29 -11.20
N LEU A 580 -16.88 -15.05 -11.71
CA LEU A 580 -16.52 -13.86 -12.46
C LEU A 580 -17.13 -13.97 -13.86
N ASN A 581 -18.16 -13.17 -14.12
CA ASN A 581 -18.85 -13.14 -15.40
C ASN A 581 -18.41 -11.92 -16.23
N GLY A 582 -18.08 -12.15 -17.49
CA GLY A 582 -17.74 -11.09 -18.42
C GLY A 582 -16.93 -11.61 -19.60
N VAL A 583 -16.79 -10.76 -20.61
CA VAL A 583 -15.98 -11.03 -21.79
C VAL A 583 -15.11 -9.81 -22.09
N VAL A 584 -13.94 -10.05 -22.68
CA VAL A 584 -13.12 -9.01 -23.29
C VAL A 584 -13.01 -9.26 -24.77
N GLN A 585 -13.06 -8.19 -25.56
CA GLN A 585 -12.82 -8.21 -26.99
C GLN A 585 -11.35 -7.92 -27.24
N VAL A 586 -10.65 -8.86 -27.86
CA VAL A 586 -9.24 -8.75 -28.21
C VAL A 586 -9.13 -8.56 -29.72
N THR A 587 -8.56 -7.46 -30.16
CA THR A 587 -8.32 -7.20 -31.58
C THR A 587 -6.84 -6.96 -31.85
N PRO A 588 -6.30 -7.38 -33.00
CA PRO A 588 -4.96 -6.98 -33.42
C PRO A 588 -4.87 -5.45 -33.52
N ARG A 589 -3.79 -4.86 -32.98
CA ARG A 589 -3.51 -3.44 -33.17
C ARG A 589 -3.01 -3.23 -34.59
N THR A 590 -3.54 -2.19 -35.25
CA THR A 590 -3.03 -1.68 -36.53
C THR A 590 -1.54 -1.38 -36.41
N GLY A 591 -0.76 -1.87 -37.37
CA GLY A 591 0.69 -1.67 -37.40
C GLY A 591 1.06 -0.19 -37.51
N ARG A 592 1.94 0.26 -36.61
CA ARG A 592 2.48 1.62 -36.53
C ARG A 592 3.98 1.55 -36.79
N ILE A 593 4.48 2.35 -37.74
CA ILE A 593 5.87 2.31 -38.18
C ILE A 593 6.49 3.70 -38.24
N ARG A 594 7.79 3.76 -37.95
CA ARG A 594 8.65 4.90 -38.27
C ARG A 594 9.45 4.57 -39.52
N VAL A 595 9.55 5.51 -40.43
CA VAL A 595 10.34 5.36 -41.65
C VAL A 595 11.35 6.48 -41.78
N GLN A 596 12.59 6.10 -42.09
CA GLN A 596 13.64 7.03 -42.50
C GLN A 596 14.09 6.67 -43.91
N ALA A 597 14.07 7.63 -44.82
CA ALA A 597 14.44 7.45 -46.22
C ALA A 597 15.67 8.29 -46.55
N ASN A 598 16.75 7.66 -46.98
CA ASN A 598 17.96 8.36 -47.42
C ASN A 598 18.20 8.03 -48.90
N GLY A 599 18.23 9.06 -49.74
CA GLY A 599 18.32 8.92 -51.18
C GLY A 599 19.49 9.68 -51.80
N GLU A 600 19.92 9.21 -52.96
CA GLU A 600 20.88 9.88 -53.83
C GLU A 600 20.37 9.81 -55.28
N ALA A 601 20.37 10.95 -55.96
CA ALA A 601 19.97 11.11 -57.35
C ALA A 601 21.15 11.70 -58.14
N ILE A 602 21.58 11.00 -59.18
CA ILE A 602 22.75 11.35 -59.99
C ILE A 602 22.31 11.55 -61.43
N LEU A 603 22.46 12.77 -61.95
CA LEU A 603 22.25 13.09 -63.36
C LEU A 603 23.54 12.84 -64.15
N SER A 604 23.43 12.03 -65.20
CA SER A 604 24.52 11.72 -66.14
C SER A 604 23.98 11.85 -67.56
N GLY A 605 24.25 12.99 -68.22
CA GLY A 605 23.62 13.30 -69.51
C GLY A 605 22.11 13.55 -69.35
N ASP A 606 21.30 12.80 -70.09
CA ASP A 606 19.84 12.81 -70.04
C ASP A 606 19.24 11.74 -69.10
N ARG A 607 20.09 11.01 -68.36
CA ARG A 607 19.65 9.95 -67.44
C ARG A 607 19.83 10.34 -65.98
N LEU A 608 18.75 10.18 -65.22
CA LEU A 608 18.72 10.35 -63.77
C LEU A 608 18.66 8.99 -63.10
N ARG A 609 19.75 8.61 -62.43
CA ARG A 609 19.79 7.41 -61.59
C ARG A 609 19.49 7.78 -60.16
N THR A 610 18.52 7.11 -59.53
CA THR A 610 18.15 7.34 -58.14
C THR A 610 18.29 6.08 -57.32
N LYS A 611 18.82 6.21 -56.10
CA LYS A 611 18.92 5.13 -55.12
C LYS A 611 18.34 5.62 -53.80
N TYR A 612 17.48 4.83 -53.17
CA TYR A 612 16.96 5.06 -51.83
C TYR A 612 17.26 3.89 -50.90
N GLU A 613 17.55 4.21 -49.64
CA GLU A 613 17.59 3.29 -48.52
C GLU A 613 16.48 3.67 -47.53
N LEU A 614 15.47 2.81 -47.39
CA LEU A 614 14.35 2.99 -46.46
C LEU A 614 14.57 2.15 -45.22
N GLN A 615 14.75 2.77 -44.06
CA GLN A 615 14.78 2.11 -42.75
C GLN A 615 13.39 2.18 -42.12
N ILE A 616 12.75 1.03 -41.97
CA ILE A 616 11.42 0.86 -41.37
C ILE A 616 11.60 0.27 -39.98
N THR A 617 11.10 0.97 -38.96
CA THR A 617 11.13 0.53 -37.56
C THR A 617 9.70 0.36 -37.04
N PRO A 618 9.28 -0.84 -36.60
CA PRO A 618 7.97 -1.03 -36.00
C PRO A 618 7.90 -0.33 -34.63
N ILE A 619 6.81 0.42 -34.40
CA ILE A 619 6.51 1.12 -33.15
C ILE A 619 5.49 0.33 -32.32
N ALA A 620 4.43 -0.18 -32.95
CA ALA A 620 3.38 -0.98 -32.32
C ALA A 620 2.60 -1.77 -33.39
N GLY A 621 1.88 -2.83 -33.00
CA GLY A 621 1.12 -3.65 -33.96
C GLY A 621 2.01 -4.47 -34.91
N THR A 622 1.40 -5.13 -35.88
CA THR A 622 2.07 -5.94 -36.90
C THR A 622 1.89 -5.33 -38.29
N VAL A 623 2.95 -5.29 -39.09
CA VAL A 623 2.91 -4.82 -40.48
C VAL A 623 3.32 -5.93 -41.42
N SER A 624 2.37 -6.46 -42.19
CA SER A 624 2.58 -7.52 -43.19
C SER A 624 2.93 -6.98 -44.58
N ASP A 625 2.58 -5.72 -44.85
CA ASP A 625 2.73 -5.08 -46.14
C ASP A 625 2.88 -3.57 -45.98
N LEU A 626 3.56 -2.96 -46.93
CA LEU A 626 3.83 -1.53 -46.99
C LEU A 626 3.36 -0.97 -48.31
N VAL A 627 2.94 0.28 -48.29
CA VAL A 627 2.52 0.98 -49.50
C VAL A 627 3.48 2.12 -49.75
N LEU A 628 4.08 2.10 -50.94
CA LEU A 628 5.01 3.09 -51.43
C LEU A 628 4.35 3.99 -52.46
N ILE A 629 4.68 5.27 -52.39
CA ILE A 629 4.36 6.25 -53.43
C ILE A 629 5.59 7.07 -53.79
N SER A 630 5.75 7.41 -55.07
CA SER A 630 6.78 8.33 -55.55
C SER A 630 6.20 9.30 -56.57
N ASN A 631 6.79 10.51 -56.68
CA ASN A 631 6.49 11.46 -57.75
C ASN A 631 7.10 11.04 -59.11
N VAL A 632 7.95 10.01 -59.13
CA VAL A 632 8.43 9.30 -60.31
C VAL A 632 7.74 7.93 -60.37
N PRO A 633 7.35 7.41 -61.54
CA PRO A 633 6.67 6.11 -61.64
C PRO A 633 7.45 4.97 -60.95
N LEU A 634 6.84 4.32 -59.95
CA LEU A 634 7.48 3.24 -59.16
C LEU A 634 7.73 1.95 -59.95
N GLU A 635 7.08 1.76 -61.10
CA GLU A 635 7.34 0.61 -62.00
C GLU A 635 8.76 0.59 -62.56
N LEU A 636 9.44 1.74 -62.54
CA LEU A 636 10.83 1.89 -62.99
C LEU A 636 11.84 1.62 -61.87
N TRP A 637 11.38 1.16 -60.71
CA TRP A 637 12.21 0.93 -59.52
C TRP A 637 12.39 -0.56 -59.24
N SER A 638 13.63 -0.97 -59.02
CA SER A 638 13.98 -2.26 -58.43
C SER A 638 13.97 -2.15 -56.92
N ILE A 639 13.09 -2.90 -56.24
CA ILE A 639 12.90 -2.88 -54.78
C ILE A 639 13.37 -4.22 -54.19
N ARG A 640 14.26 -4.19 -53.20
CA ARG A 640 14.72 -5.41 -52.51
C ARG A 640 14.99 -5.17 -51.02
N THR A 641 14.84 -6.20 -50.21
CA THR A 641 15.28 -6.17 -48.81
C THR A 641 16.81 -6.20 -48.76
N ARG A 642 17.42 -5.23 -48.09
CA ARG A 642 18.87 -5.18 -47.88
C ARG A 642 19.27 -5.94 -46.61
N ARG A 643 18.54 -5.69 -45.51
CA ARG A 643 18.72 -6.28 -44.16
C ARG A 643 17.40 -6.18 -43.39
N GLY A 644 17.06 -7.14 -42.53
CA GLY A 644 15.92 -6.96 -41.63
C GLY A 644 15.30 -8.24 -41.08
N SER A 645 14.22 -8.05 -40.30
CA SER A 645 13.41 -9.13 -39.71
C SER A 645 12.50 -9.88 -40.70
N SER A 646 12.26 -9.30 -41.89
CA SER A 646 11.39 -9.83 -42.95
C SER A 646 11.97 -9.57 -44.34
N GLU A 647 11.62 -10.44 -45.30
CA GLU A 647 11.99 -10.33 -46.72
C GLU A 647 10.79 -9.97 -47.61
N ILE A 648 11.02 -9.24 -48.69
CA ILE A 648 9.98 -8.92 -49.69
C ILE A 648 9.68 -10.17 -50.51
N VAL A 649 8.41 -10.56 -50.53
CA VAL A 649 7.91 -11.68 -51.36
C VAL A 649 7.33 -11.19 -52.66
N ARG A 650 6.60 -10.07 -52.63
CA ARG A 650 5.91 -9.54 -53.81
C ARG A 650 5.86 -8.02 -53.79
N VAL A 651 5.97 -7.43 -54.97
CA VAL A 651 5.69 -6.01 -55.21
C VAL A 651 4.64 -5.93 -56.31
N GLU A 652 3.51 -5.29 -56.03
CA GLU A 652 2.39 -5.20 -56.97
C GLU A 652 1.89 -3.76 -57.13
N PRO A 653 1.41 -3.38 -58.33
CA PRO A 653 0.72 -2.10 -58.52
C PRO A 653 -0.52 -2.05 -57.62
N TRP A 654 -0.74 -0.92 -56.95
CA TRP A 654 -1.90 -0.78 -56.08
C TRP A 654 -2.93 0.20 -56.65
N LEU A 655 -4.20 -0.21 -56.71
CA LEU A 655 -5.28 0.56 -57.33
C LEU A 655 -5.88 1.57 -56.33
N PRO A 656 -5.99 2.87 -56.68
CA PRO A 656 -6.56 3.88 -55.79
C PRO A 656 -8.00 3.63 -55.33
N ALA A 657 -8.76 2.77 -56.02
CA ALA A 657 -10.14 2.42 -55.65
C ALA A 657 -10.24 1.58 -54.36
N GLU A 658 -9.17 0.92 -53.93
CA GLU A 658 -9.15 0.08 -52.72
C GLU A 658 -8.82 0.88 -51.43
N LEU A 659 -8.54 2.18 -51.56
CA LEU A 659 -7.99 3.03 -50.50
C LEU A 659 -8.90 3.25 -49.27
N PRO A 660 -10.22 3.49 -49.38
CA PRO A 660 -11.05 3.78 -48.20
C PRO A 660 -11.22 2.58 -47.25
N LEU A 661 -11.26 1.37 -47.81
CA LEU A 661 -11.49 0.12 -47.05
C LEU A 661 -10.24 -0.36 -46.32
N GLN A 662 -9.04 0.00 -46.78
CA GLN A 662 -7.76 -0.43 -46.20
C GLN A 662 -6.97 0.71 -45.53
N ALA A 663 -7.39 1.97 -45.66
CA ALA A 663 -6.80 3.14 -44.98
C ALA A 663 -6.75 2.99 -43.44
N THR A 664 -7.70 2.27 -42.84
CA THR A 664 -7.69 1.92 -41.41
C THR A 664 -6.60 0.90 -41.06
N CYS A 665 -6.11 0.11 -42.01
CA CYS A 665 -5.12 -0.94 -41.79
C CYS A 665 -3.67 -0.42 -41.76
N ILE A 666 -3.41 0.77 -42.31
CA ILE A 666 -2.04 1.29 -42.51
C ILE A 666 -1.62 2.26 -41.38
N GLY A 667 -2.19 2.16 -40.18
CA GLY A 667 -1.64 2.85 -39.00
C GLY A 667 -1.74 4.38 -38.99
N ALA A 668 -2.53 4.98 -39.88
CA ALA A 668 -2.86 6.40 -39.76
C ALA A 668 -3.62 6.64 -38.45
N GLN A 669 -3.09 7.52 -37.61
CA GLN A 669 -3.63 7.81 -36.26
C GLN A 669 -5.11 8.23 -36.27
N THR A 670 -5.59 8.74 -37.41
CA THR A 670 -7.00 9.04 -37.64
C THR A 670 -7.39 8.71 -39.09
N PRO A 671 -8.65 8.34 -39.35
CA PRO A 671 -9.18 8.16 -40.71
C PRO A 671 -8.92 9.39 -41.60
N TRP A 672 -8.98 10.58 -41.01
CA TRP A 672 -8.73 11.85 -41.70
C TRP A 672 -7.28 12.02 -42.19
N LYS A 673 -6.29 11.55 -41.41
CA LYS A 673 -4.88 11.58 -41.83
C LYS A 673 -4.64 10.63 -42.99
N ALA A 674 -5.29 9.46 -43.02
CA ALA A 674 -5.24 8.55 -44.15
C ALA A 674 -5.89 9.17 -45.40
N ILE A 675 -7.09 9.73 -45.26
CA ILE A 675 -7.78 10.43 -46.36
C ILE A 675 -6.93 11.58 -46.91
N TYR A 676 -6.29 12.37 -46.03
CA TYR A 676 -5.37 13.44 -46.45
C TYR A 676 -4.17 12.91 -47.24
N GLN A 677 -3.50 11.87 -46.74
CA GLN A 677 -2.37 11.25 -47.44
C GLN A 677 -2.81 10.71 -48.80
N VAL A 678 -4.01 10.13 -48.89
CA VAL A 678 -4.60 9.65 -50.14
C VAL A 678 -4.89 10.78 -51.13
N LEU A 679 -5.51 11.89 -50.68
CA LEU A 679 -5.83 13.02 -51.55
C LEU A 679 -4.58 13.75 -52.06
N GLN A 680 -3.55 13.88 -51.22
CA GLN A 680 -2.25 14.41 -51.67
C GLN A 680 -1.59 13.47 -52.68
N ALA A 681 -1.67 12.17 -52.42
CA ALA A 681 -1.11 11.13 -53.27
C ALA A 681 -1.84 10.96 -54.62
N GLN A 682 -3.13 11.32 -54.71
CA GLN A 682 -3.86 11.38 -56.00
C GLN A 682 -3.46 12.57 -56.87
N ALA A 683 -3.02 13.69 -56.26
CA ALA A 683 -2.54 14.86 -56.99
C ALA A 683 -1.13 14.65 -57.57
N LEU A 684 -0.36 13.75 -56.96
CA LEU A 684 0.89 13.24 -57.50
C LEU A 684 0.51 12.16 -58.51
N HIS A 685 0.75 12.36 -59.81
CA HIS A 685 0.48 11.37 -60.86
C HIS A 685 1.34 10.07 -60.75
N GLY A 686 1.85 9.77 -59.56
CA GLY A 686 2.69 8.62 -59.22
C GLY A 686 1.89 7.33 -59.10
N ARG A 687 2.41 6.27 -59.71
CA ARG A 687 1.83 4.92 -59.63
C ARG A 687 2.23 4.29 -58.29
N TRP A 688 1.24 3.81 -57.55
CA TRP A 688 1.37 3.26 -56.19
C TRP A 688 1.86 1.82 -56.25
N GLN A 689 2.68 1.41 -55.29
CA GLN A 689 3.06 0.01 -55.16
C GLN A 689 2.87 -0.51 -53.75
N ARG A 690 2.35 -1.73 -53.66
CA ARG A 690 2.24 -2.50 -52.42
C ARG A 690 3.38 -3.50 -52.35
N VAL A 691 4.14 -3.46 -51.26
CA VAL A 691 5.26 -4.34 -50.95
C VAL A 691 4.82 -5.31 -49.86
N ILE A 692 4.78 -6.59 -50.17
CA ILE A 692 4.32 -7.66 -49.28
C ILE A 692 5.52 -8.42 -48.73
N PHE A 693 5.51 -8.67 -47.42
CA PHE A 693 6.58 -9.39 -46.72
C PHE A 693 6.23 -10.86 -46.48
N ASP A 694 7.26 -11.69 -46.31
CA ASP A 694 7.15 -13.12 -45.96
C ASP A 694 6.52 -13.33 -44.57
N ARG A 695 6.77 -12.40 -43.65
CA ARG A 695 6.17 -12.34 -42.31
C ARG A 695 6.02 -10.89 -41.86
N SER A 696 5.17 -10.68 -40.87
CA SER A 696 5.00 -9.37 -40.25
C SER A 696 6.32 -8.81 -39.71
N ILE A 697 6.61 -7.54 -40.00
CA ILE A 697 7.79 -6.81 -39.53
C ILE A 697 7.76 -6.73 -38.00
N SER A 698 8.56 -7.56 -37.33
CA SER A 698 8.67 -7.63 -35.86
C SER A 698 9.89 -6.88 -35.31
N GLY A 699 10.83 -6.51 -36.18
CA GLY A 699 11.99 -5.66 -35.89
C GLY A 699 12.37 -4.79 -37.08
N PRO A 700 13.42 -3.93 -36.99
CA PRO A 700 13.80 -3.04 -38.07
C PRO A 700 14.08 -3.76 -39.41
N VAL A 701 13.62 -3.16 -40.51
CA VAL A 701 13.83 -3.65 -41.88
C VAL A 701 14.34 -2.51 -42.76
N THR A 702 15.36 -2.79 -43.56
CA THR A 702 15.96 -1.84 -44.50
C THR A 702 15.71 -2.29 -45.93
N LEU A 703 15.02 -1.47 -46.71
CA LEU A 703 14.78 -1.68 -48.14
C LEU A 703 15.73 -0.84 -48.99
N GLU A 704 16.20 -1.39 -50.10
CA GLU A 704 16.94 -0.68 -51.13
C GLU A 704 16.07 -0.56 -52.38
N LEU A 705 15.97 0.66 -52.90
CA LEU A 705 15.19 0.98 -54.09
C LEU A 705 16.09 1.69 -55.09
N ILE A 706 16.10 1.25 -56.34
CA ILE A 706 16.97 1.81 -57.39
C ILE A 706 16.14 2.05 -58.66
N SER A 707 16.24 3.23 -59.24
CA SER A 707 15.66 3.57 -60.54
C SER A 707 16.66 4.26 -61.46
N GLU A 708 16.44 4.16 -62.76
CA GLU A 708 17.15 4.92 -63.78
C GLU A 708 16.13 5.37 -64.83
N ILE A 709 15.99 6.68 -65.01
CA ILE A 709 14.96 7.27 -65.89
C ILE A 709 15.59 8.29 -66.84
N ALA A 710 15.01 8.44 -68.03
CA ALA A 710 15.34 9.55 -68.92
C ALA A 710 14.60 10.82 -68.46
N VAL A 711 15.30 11.95 -68.43
CA VAL A 711 14.77 13.25 -67.99
C VAL A 711 15.13 14.36 -68.98
N LYS A 712 14.29 15.40 -69.05
CA LYS A 712 14.63 16.62 -69.78
C LYS A 712 15.67 17.39 -68.97
N VAL A 713 16.89 17.54 -69.50
CA VAL A 713 18.02 18.18 -68.81
C VAL A 713 17.74 19.63 -68.42
N GLU A 714 16.84 20.31 -69.14
CA GLU A 714 16.44 21.70 -68.82
C GLU A 714 15.60 21.77 -67.54
N GLN A 715 14.74 20.77 -67.31
CA GLN A 715 13.74 20.78 -66.25
C GLN A 715 13.28 19.35 -65.88
N PHE A 716 13.44 18.94 -64.62
CA PHE A 716 12.96 17.63 -64.14
C PHE A 716 12.63 17.61 -62.64
N PRO A 717 11.68 16.76 -62.19
CA PRO A 717 11.33 16.66 -60.78
C PRO A 717 12.42 15.95 -59.96
N VAL A 718 12.62 16.38 -58.72
CA VAL A 718 13.47 15.68 -57.74
C VAL A 718 12.77 14.40 -57.32
N PRO A 719 13.31 13.19 -57.61
CA PRO A 719 12.65 11.94 -57.27
C PRO A 719 12.53 11.79 -55.76
N SER A 720 11.30 11.68 -55.25
CA SER A 720 10.99 11.55 -53.82
C SER A 720 10.04 10.38 -53.59
N ILE A 721 10.17 9.73 -52.45
CA ILE A 721 9.39 8.53 -52.07
C ILE A 721 8.70 8.75 -50.73
N ALA A 722 7.53 8.18 -50.51
CA ALA A 722 6.90 8.15 -49.20
C ALA A 722 6.31 6.77 -48.91
N VAL A 723 6.23 6.43 -47.63
CA VAL A 723 5.52 5.25 -47.13
C VAL A 723 4.19 5.72 -46.55
N VAL A 724 3.10 5.24 -47.13
CA VAL A 724 1.74 5.59 -46.69
C VAL A 724 1.53 5.04 -45.29
N GLY A 725 0.88 5.82 -44.42
CA GLY A 725 0.53 5.36 -43.08
C GLY A 725 1.69 5.28 -42.06
N ALA A 726 2.90 5.68 -42.45
CA ALA A 726 3.99 5.86 -41.48
C ALA A 726 3.63 6.93 -40.44
N ASP A 727 3.80 6.61 -39.15
CA ASP A 727 3.55 7.53 -38.04
C ASP A 727 4.44 8.77 -38.12
N ARG A 728 5.71 8.51 -38.44
CA ARG A 728 6.76 9.49 -38.65
C ARG A 728 7.57 9.06 -39.86
N PHE A 729 7.72 9.97 -40.80
CA PHE A 729 8.49 9.77 -42.02
C PHE A 729 9.50 10.91 -42.14
N GLU A 730 10.78 10.57 -42.28
CA GLU A 730 11.86 11.54 -42.52
C GLU A 730 12.62 11.13 -43.77
N GLY A 731 12.51 11.93 -44.82
CA GLY A 731 13.16 11.68 -46.09
C GLY A 731 14.25 12.71 -46.39
N ARG A 732 15.36 12.25 -46.97
CA ARG A 732 16.42 13.09 -47.52
C ARG A 732 16.84 12.57 -48.87
N VAL A 733 17.11 13.46 -49.83
CA VAL A 733 17.70 13.09 -51.12
C VAL A 733 18.77 14.08 -51.53
N GLY A 734 19.98 13.57 -51.78
CA GLY A 734 21.07 14.33 -52.37
C GLY A 734 21.01 14.25 -53.89
N PHE A 735 21.03 15.39 -54.57
CA PHE A 735 21.13 15.50 -56.02
C PHE A 735 22.55 15.91 -56.42
N PHE A 736 23.06 15.27 -57.48
CA PHE A 736 24.37 15.52 -58.06
C PHE A 736 24.31 15.53 -59.59
N SER A 737 24.93 16.52 -60.23
CA SER A 737 25.14 16.54 -61.68
C SER A 737 26.60 16.17 -62.00
N LYS A 738 26.82 15.10 -62.77
CA LYS A 738 28.19 14.72 -63.18
C LYS A 738 28.83 15.69 -64.17
N ASN A 739 28.01 16.46 -64.88
CA ASN A 739 28.46 17.36 -65.95
C ASN A 739 28.85 18.75 -65.44
N GLY A 740 28.78 19.01 -64.12
CA GLY A 740 29.07 20.33 -63.53
C GLY A 740 28.00 21.39 -63.79
N ASP A 741 26.88 21.02 -64.41
CA ASP A 741 25.73 21.90 -64.62
C ASP A 741 25.13 22.35 -63.28
N SER A 742 24.91 23.65 -63.13
CA SER A 742 24.22 24.22 -61.99
C SER A 742 22.71 24.16 -62.19
N TYR A 743 22.02 23.64 -61.18
CA TYR A 743 20.56 23.54 -61.13
C TYR A 743 20.02 24.38 -59.98
N ARG A 744 18.89 25.03 -60.21
CA ARG A 744 18.17 25.78 -59.18
C ARG A 744 16.82 25.10 -58.90
N PRO A 745 16.47 24.86 -57.62
CA PRO A 745 15.15 24.36 -57.30
C PRO A 745 14.10 25.42 -57.61
N GLN A 746 13.12 25.07 -58.43
CA GLN A 746 11.88 25.79 -58.63
C GLN A 746 10.88 25.28 -57.57
N PRO A 747 10.50 26.13 -56.59
CA PRO A 747 9.57 25.71 -55.56
C PRO A 747 8.17 25.53 -56.15
N PRO A 748 7.46 24.44 -55.82
CA PRO A 748 6.06 24.30 -56.19
C PRO A 748 5.24 25.39 -55.47
N ASN A 749 4.59 26.27 -56.23
CA ASN A 749 3.62 27.24 -55.73
C ASN A 749 4.13 28.21 -54.63
N GLY A 750 5.43 28.54 -54.60
CA GLY A 750 5.99 29.56 -53.71
C GLY A 750 6.28 29.12 -52.27
N ARG A 751 6.43 27.81 -52.01
CA ARG A 751 7.05 27.32 -50.75
C ARG A 751 8.57 27.28 -50.91
N GLU A 752 9.33 28.07 -50.16
CA GLU A 752 10.79 27.89 -50.09
C GLU A 752 11.12 26.47 -49.57
N SER A 753 11.45 25.56 -50.47
CA SER A 753 12.29 24.40 -50.14
C SER A 753 13.72 24.80 -50.41
N ARG A 754 14.38 25.45 -49.44
CA ARG A 754 15.82 25.65 -49.52
C ARG A 754 16.50 24.27 -49.40
N PRO A 755 17.51 23.98 -50.23
CA PRO A 755 18.32 22.80 -50.01
C PRO A 755 18.93 22.89 -48.60
N THR A 756 18.85 21.80 -47.84
CA THR A 756 19.35 21.71 -46.47
C THR A 756 20.88 21.90 -46.39
N THR A 757 21.56 21.71 -47.51
CA THR A 757 22.97 22.05 -47.72
C THR A 757 23.17 22.38 -49.19
N HIS A 758 23.85 23.49 -49.47
CA HIS A 758 24.16 23.94 -50.84
C HIS A 758 25.68 23.93 -51.03
N ARG A 759 26.19 22.94 -51.76
CA ARG A 759 27.53 22.99 -52.37
C ARG A 759 27.34 23.11 -53.88
N ALA A 760 28.29 23.73 -54.58
CA ALA A 760 28.19 24.00 -56.02
C ALA A 760 27.89 22.74 -56.87
N ASP A 761 28.19 21.55 -56.35
CA ASP A 761 28.07 20.23 -56.96
C ASP A 761 26.99 19.31 -56.34
N ARG A 762 26.40 19.69 -55.18
CA ARG A 762 25.43 18.86 -54.44
C ARG A 762 24.30 19.69 -53.84
N LEU A 763 23.06 19.31 -54.15
CA LEU A 763 21.84 19.84 -53.54
C LEU A 763 21.20 18.78 -52.66
N GLU A 764 20.94 19.05 -51.38
CA GLU A 764 20.23 18.10 -50.49
C GLU A 764 18.82 18.58 -50.17
N PHE A 765 17.81 17.74 -50.37
CA PHE A 765 16.41 18.04 -50.09
C PHE A 765 15.88 17.16 -48.97
N ALA A 766 15.24 17.77 -47.98
CA ALA A 766 14.47 17.06 -46.96
C ALA A 766 12.98 17.04 -47.34
N PHE A 767 12.33 15.88 -47.18
CA PHE A 767 10.90 15.70 -47.42
C PHE A 767 10.26 14.83 -46.33
N THR A 768 8.93 14.88 -46.22
CA THR A 768 8.16 14.20 -45.17
C THR A 768 7.24 13.15 -45.79
N SER A 769 6.14 12.77 -45.13
CA SER A 769 5.23 11.70 -45.56
C SER A 769 4.46 11.97 -46.87
N THR A 770 4.84 13.00 -47.62
CA THR A 770 4.32 13.33 -48.95
C THR A 770 5.51 13.59 -49.87
N PRO A 771 5.59 12.93 -51.04
CA PRO A 771 6.59 13.25 -52.06
C PRO A 771 6.60 14.75 -52.39
N SER A 772 7.78 15.31 -52.67
CA SER A 772 7.95 16.72 -52.99
C SER A 772 7.74 16.98 -54.49
N ASP A 773 6.97 18.02 -54.83
CA ASP A 773 6.81 18.54 -56.21
C ASP A 773 7.96 19.47 -56.63
N ILE A 774 9.15 19.30 -56.07
CA ILE A 774 10.29 20.17 -56.39
C ILE A 774 10.78 19.82 -57.78
N VAL A 775 10.89 20.84 -58.62
CA VAL A 775 11.45 20.74 -59.97
C VAL A 775 12.80 21.43 -59.99
N LEU A 776 13.80 20.85 -60.64
CA LEU A 776 15.11 21.45 -60.85
C LEU A 776 15.15 22.07 -62.25
N ASP A 777 15.42 23.37 -62.32
CA ASP A 777 15.65 24.10 -63.56
C ASP A 777 17.16 24.34 -63.76
N ARG A 778 17.65 24.22 -64.99
CA ARG A 778 19.04 24.55 -65.32
C ARG A 778 19.26 26.06 -65.20
N ALA A 779 20.29 26.48 -64.48
CA ALA A 779 20.54 27.90 -64.18
C ALA A 779 21.13 28.65 -65.40
N SER A 780 20.28 29.01 -66.36
CA SER A 780 20.63 29.93 -67.44
C SER A 780 19.41 30.77 -67.83
N THR A 781 19.59 32.10 -67.85
CA THR A 781 18.63 33.17 -68.20
C THR A 781 17.67 33.61 -67.09
N LEU A 782 17.95 34.78 -66.50
CA LEU A 782 16.96 35.82 -66.15
C LEU A 782 17.68 37.13 -65.82
N SER A 783 17.25 38.18 -66.50
CA SER A 783 17.77 39.54 -66.56
C SER A 783 17.68 40.29 -65.23
N SER A 784 18.69 41.13 -65.00
CA SER A 784 18.81 42.06 -63.89
C SER A 784 17.83 43.23 -64.00
N ASN A 785 16.72 43.20 -63.27
CA ASN A 785 16.11 44.42 -62.73
C ASN A 785 16.05 44.26 -61.20
N ARG A 786 16.81 45.11 -60.50
CA ARG A 786 16.94 45.10 -59.05
C ARG A 786 15.76 45.85 -58.42
N GLY A 787 15.12 45.20 -57.46
CA GLY A 787 14.20 45.77 -56.48
C GLY A 787 13.93 44.69 -55.45
N PHE A 788 14.32 44.90 -54.19
CA PHE A 788 14.06 43.93 -53.13
C PHE A 788 12.57 43.96 -52.78
N VAL A 789 11.89 42.80 -52.83
CA VAL A 789 10.44 42.70 -52.57
C VAL A 789 10.18 41.77 -51.41
N VAL A 790 9.64 42.34 -50.33
CA VAL A 790 8.88 41.57 -49.33
C VAL A 790 7.41 41.74 -49.68
N ALA A 791 6.74 40.61 -49.96
CA ALA A 791 5.32 40.62 -50.24
C ALA A 791 4.55 39.79 -49.20
N ASP A 792 3.45 40.35 -48.71
CA ASP A 792 2.49 39.69 -47.83
C ASP A 792 1.19 39.42 -48.61
N LEU A 793 0.74 38.17 -48.64
CA LEU A 793 -0.56 37.78 -49.19
C LEU A 793 -1.48 37.30 -48.07
N ALA A 794 -2.48 38.11 -47.73
CA ALA A 794 -3.56 37.70 -46.85
C ALA A 794 -4.72 37.10 -47.67
N LEU A 795 -5.10 35.87 -47.36
CA LEU A 795 -6.18 35.12 -48.01
C LEU A 795 -7.31 34.92 -47.01
N GLN A 796 -8.55 35.22 -47.42
CA GLN A 796 -9.74 34.97 -46.63
C GLN A 796 -10.71 34.10 -47.42
N VAL A 797 -11.16 33.02 -46.80
CA VAL A 797 -12.09 32.07 -47.42
C VAL A 797 -13.52 32.53 -47.15
N PHE A 798 -14.31 32.65 -48.22
CA PHE A 798 -15.74 32.92 -48.21
C PHE A 798 -16.49 31.70 -48.76
N GLU A 799 -17.81 31.63 -48.57
CA GLU A 799 -18.63 30.51 -49.06
C GLU A 799 -18.58 30.35 -50.59
N ASN A 800 -18.37 31.45 -51.32
CA ASN A 800 -18.40 31.51 -52.79
C ASN A 800 -17.03 31.74 -53.43
N GLY A 801 -15.94 31.79 -52.67
CA GLY A 801 -14.61 32.10 -53.21
C GLY A 801 -13.55 32.47 -52.18
N ILE A 802 -12.38 32.86 -52.66
CA ILE A 802 -11.24 33.30 -51.85
C ILE A 802 -10.97 34.77 -52.16
N GLY A 803 -11.03 35.63 -51.15
CA GLY A 803 -10.53 37.01 -51.26
C GLY A 803 -9.04 37.05 -50.94
N GLY A 804 -8.26 37.62 -51.84
CA GLY A 804 -6.83 37.83 -51.66
C GLY A 804 -6.49 39.30 -51.52
N LYS A 805 -5.58 39.61 -50.59
CA LYS A 805 -5.04 40.95 -50.35
C LYS A 805 -3.53 40.86 -50.39
N PHE A 806 -2.96 41.27 -51.52
CA PHE A 806 -1.54 41.17 -51.84
C PHE A 806 -0.87 42.52 -51.61
N ARG A 807 0.02 42.58 -50.62
CA ARG A 807 0.78 43.77 -50.25
C ARG A 807 2.24 43.55 -50.59
N PHE A 808 2.89 44.52 -51.16
CA PHE A 808 4.31 44.43 -51.46
C PHE A 808 4.96 45.81 -51.46
N ALA A 809 6.26 45.84 -51.20
CA ALA A 809 7.09 47.03 -51.35
C ALA A 809 8.06 46.81 -52.51
N LEU A 810 8.21 47.82 -53.38
CA LEU A 810 9.25 47.85 -54.40
C LEU A 810 10.12 49.07 -54.17
N GLN A 811 11.42 48.88 -54.35
CA GLN A 811 12.42 49.93 -54.32
C GLN A 811 12.95 50.20 -55.73
N ASP A 812 13.08 51.48 -56.08
CA ASP A 812 13.76 51.98 -57.29
C ASP A 812 13.20 51.42 -58.61
N TRP A 813 11.88 51.23 -58.67
CA TRP A 813 11.20 50.79 -59.89
C TRP A 813 11.18 51.94 -60.92
N ARG A 814 11.67 51.65 -62.12
CA ARG A 814 11.95 52.67 -63.14
C ARG A 814 10.77 52.96 -64.07
N ASP A 815 9.86 52.00 -64.20
CA ASP A 815 8.70 52.16 -65.08
C ASP A 815 7.57 52.85 -64.33
N ASP A 816 6.79 53.67 -65.04
CA ASP A 816 5.63 54.39 -64.51
C ASP A 816 4.40 53.47 -64.33
N HIS A 817 4.54 52.19 -64.68
CA HIS A 817 3.55 51.15 -64.45
C HIS A 817 4.23 49.85 -64.00
N LEU A 818 3.50 49.07 -63.21
CA LEU A 818 3.89 47.75 -62.75
C LEU A 818 2.85 46.71 -63.21
N GLU A 819 3.29 45.69 -63.95
CA GLU A 819 2.44 44.57 -64.35
C GLU A 819 2.23 43.63 -63.16
N VAL A 820 0.99 43.34 -62.81
CA VAL A 820 0.64 42.34 -61.78
C VAL A 820 -0.27 41.29 -62.40
N HIS A 821 0.18 40.04 -62.45
CA HIS A 821 -0.62 38.92 -62.93
C HIS A 821 -1.44 38.33 -61.79
N LEU A 822 -2.76 38.40 -61.88
CA LEU A 822 -3.67 37.82 -60.91
C LEU A 822 -3.86 36.31 -61.13
N PRO A 823 -4.22 35.54 -60.07
CA PRO A 823 -4.57 34.14 -60.21
C PRO A 823 -5.68 33.88 -61.23
N GLU A 824 -5.68 32.70 -61.83
CA GLU A 824 -6.69 32.31 -62.82
C GLU A 824 -8.12 32.41 -62.25
N GLY A 825 -8.98 33.15 -62.96
CA GLY A 825 -10.36 33.42 -62.58
C GLY A 825 -10.54 34.49 -61.50
N ALA A 826 -9.47 35.10 -60.98
CA ALA A 826 -9.55 36.17 -60.00
C ALA A 826 -10.00 37.49 -60.63
N LYS A 827 -10.93 38.18 -59.96
CA LYS A 827 -11.39 39.53 -60.29
C LYS A 827 -10.71 40.56 -59.39
N LEU A 828 -10.10 41.58 -59.99
CA LEU A 828 -9.52 42.70 -59.24
C LEU A 828 -10.63 43.47 -58.51
N ILE A 829 -10.45 43.76 -57.22
CA ILE A 829 -11.39 44.54 -56.40
C ILE A 829 -10.89 45.97 -56.24
N SER A 830 -9.65 46.15 -55.80
CA SER A 830 -9.09 47.47 -55.51
C SER A 830 -7.57 47.45 -55.51
N THR A 831 -6.96 48.58 -55.87
CA THR A 831 -5.51 48.76 -55.79
C THR A 831 -5.19 50.07 -55.07
N HIS A 832 -4.24 50.03 -54.15
CA HIS A 832 -3.74 51.21 -53.43
C HIS A 832 -2.23 51.28 -53.51
N ILE A 833 -1.70 52.49 -53.61
CA ILE A 833 -0.26 52.76 -53.68
C ILE A 833 0.03 53.89 -52.71
N ASP A 834 0.96 53.65 -51.79
CA ASP A 834 1.27 54.51 -50.65
C ASP A 834 0.02 54.96 -49.88
N GLY A 835 -0.98 54.06 -49.82
CA GLY A 835 -2.26 54.28 -49.15
C GLY A 835 -3.31 55.05 -49.96
N LYS A 836 -3.00 55.51 -51.18
CA LYS A 836 -3.95 56.19 -52.08
C LYS A 836 -4.53 55.21 -53.08
N SER A 837 -5.83 55.27 -53.34
CA SER A 837 -6.46 54.41 -54.36
C SER A 837 -5.91 54.73 -55.74
N ALA A 838 -5.45 53.71 -56.44
CA ALA A 838 -4.89 53.81 -57.78
C ALA A 838 -5.85 53.18 -58.79
N ARG A 839 -6.12 53.88 -59.90
CA ARG A 839 -6.96 53.37 -60.97
C ARG A 839 -6.10 52.49 -61.88
N VAL A 840 -6.41 51.20 -61.92
CA VAL A 840 -5.69 50.20 -62.73
C VAL A 840 -6.33 50.12 -64.11
N SER A 841 -5.51 50.07 -65.16
CA SER A 841 -5.95 49.68 -66.49
C SER A 841 -5.82 48.16 -66.64
N SER A 842 -6.90 47.50 -67.07
CA SER A 842 -6.87 46.08 -67.41
C SER A 842 -6.17 45.89 -68.76
N GLY A 843 -5.18 45.01 -68.83
CA GLY A 843 -4.62 44.56 -70.10
C GLY A 843 -5.64 43.78 -70.94
N PRO A 844 -5.31 43.40 -72.18
CA PRO A 844 -6.18 42.60 -73.06
C PRO A 844 -6.50 41.20 -72.51
N ASP A 845 -5.73 40.73 -71.53
CA ASP A 845 -6.02 39.55 -70.72
C ASP A 845 -6.46 40.04 -69.34
N GLU A 846 -7.70 39.73 -68.90
CA GLU A 846 -8.26 40.17 -67.61
C GLU A 846 -7.40 39.78 -66.39
N ARG A 847 -6.40 38.90 -66.59
CA ARG A 847 -5.41 38.49 -65.60
C ARG A 847 -4.29 39.51 -65.38
N ARG A 848 -4.07 40.45 -66.30
CA ARG A 848 -2.97 41.43 -66.24
C ARG A 848 -3.49 42.79 -65.76
N ALA A 849 -3.10 43.15 -64.55
CA ALA A 849 -3.39 44.45 -63.96
C ALA A 849 -2.19 45.39 -64.13
N MET A 850 -2.34 46.46 -64.91
CA MET A 850 -1.32 47.51 -65.04
C MET A 850 -1.52 48.55 -63.93
N VAL A 851 -0.71 48.44 -62.88
CA VAL A 851 -0.78 49.28 -61.69
C VAL A 851 0.10 50.53 -61.89
N PRO A 852 -0.43 51.76 -61.86
CA PRO A 852 0.37 52.97 -62.11
C PRO A 852 1.38 53.16 -60.98
N TRP A 853 2.68 53.17 -61.26
CA TRP A 853 3.73 53.19 -60.24
C TRP A 853 4.47 54.54 -60.21
N PRO A 854 4.84 55.08 -59.04
CA PRO A 854 5.72 56.25 -58.98
C PRO A 854 7.12 55.86 -59.46
N ALA A 855 7.47 56.22 -60.69
CA ALA A 855 8.80 55.97 -61.26
C ALA A 855 9.85 56.86 -60.56
N GLY A 856 10.93 56.29 -60.04
CA GLY A 856 12.00 57.05 -59.40
C GLY A 856 12.74 56.31 -58.28
N GLU A 857 13.67 57.01 -57.61
CA GLU A 857 14.36 56.53 -56.41
C GLU A 857 13.43 56.59 -55.19
N GLY A 858 13.29 55.48 -54.47
CA GLY A 858 12.41 55.38 -53.31
C GLY A 858 11.73 54.03 -53.12
N ILE A 859 11.22 53.80 -51.91
CA ILE A 859 10.43 52.60 -51.56
C ILE A 859 8.95 52.97 -51.60
N HIS A 860 8.21 52.31 -52.48
CA HIS A 860 6.76 52.48 -52.63
C HIS A 860 6.03 51.20 -52.24
N PHE A 861 4.88 51.37 -51.59
CA PHE A 861 4.07 50.27 -51.08
C PHE A 861 2.79 50.13 -51.88
N ALA A 862 2.50 48.94 -52.39
CA ALA A 862 1.25 48.65 -53.06
C ALA A 862 0.44 47.57 -52.36
N GLU A 863 -0.87 47.69 -52.52
CA GLU A 863 -1.87 46.77 -52.03
C GLU A 863 -2.87 46.46 -53.15
N VAL A 864 -2.89 45.21 -53.60
CA VAL A 864 -3.76 44.69 -54.64
C VAL A 864 -4.74 43.71 -54.00
N ALA A 865 -6.02 44.05 -53.99
CA ALA A 865 -7.08 43.17 -53.50
C ALA A 865 -7.84 42.54 -54.67
N TYR A 866 -8.12 41.25 -54.60
CA TYR A 866 -8.82 40.47 -55.63
C TYR A 866 -9.76 39.43 -55.00
N PHE A 867 -10.72 38.94 -55.78
CA PHE A 867 -11.64 37.86 -55.41
C PHE A 867 -11.59 36.74 -56.44
N GLN A 868 -11.32 35.51 -56.01
CA GLN A 868 -11.31 34.32 -56.84
C GLN A 868 -12.53 33.45 -56.54
N PRO A 869 -13.51 33.32 -57.45
CA PRO A 869 -14.68 32.48 -57.23
C PRO A 869 -14.27 31.00 -57.16
N MET A 870 -14.87 30.27 -56.24
CA MET A 870 -14.65 28.82 -56.09
C MET A 870 -15.85 28.04 -56.60
N ARG A 871 -15.61 26.97 -57.36
CA ARG A 871 -16.67 26.00 -57.66
C ARG A 871 -16.94 25.18 -56.40
N ALA A 872 -18.20 25.20 -55.93
CA ALA A 872 -18.64 24.36 -54.83
C ALA A 872 -18.42 22.88 -55.19
N GLN A 873 -17.53 22.20 -54.46
CA GLN A 873 -17.41 20.74 -54.52
C GLN A 873 -17.69 20.16 -53.13
N PRO A 874 -18.55 19.14 -53.02
CA PRO A 874 -18.90 18.55 -51.74
C PRO A 874 -17.77 17.62 -51.27
N TRP A 875 -16.96 18.09 -50.33
CA TRP A 875 -16.01 17.31 -49.50
C TRP A 875 -14.81 16.64 -50.21
N PRO A 876 -13.64 16.51 -49.55
CA PRO A 876 -12.83 17.55 -48.92
C PRO A 876 -12.03 18.30 -50.00
N THR A 877 -12.25 19.60 -50.15
CA THR A 877 -11.70 20.38 -51.26
C THR A 877 -10.31 20.90 -50.92
N ARG A 878 -9.31 20.57 -51.76
CA ARG A 878 -8.02 21.26 -51.74
C ARG A 878 -8.25 22.71 -52.17
N LEU A 879 -8.10 23.67 -51.25
CA LEU A 879 -8.15 25.10 -51.57
C LEU A 879 -6.84 25.51 -52.26
N THR A 880 -6.88 25.79 -53.56
CA THR A 880 -5.76 26.33 -54.31
C THR A 880 -5.90 27.85 -54.44
N ALA A 881 -4.95 28.58 -53.86
CA ALA A 881 -4.82 30.04 -54.04
C ALA A 881 -3.42 30.32 -54.59
N PRO A 882 -3.26 30.47 -55.92
CA PRO A 882 -2.00 30.89 -56.53
C PRO A 882 -1.55 32.26 -56.01
N ASN A 883 -0.25 32.53 -56.00
CA ASN A 883 0.22 33.90 -55.74
C ASN A 883 -0.05 34.76 -56.98
N PRO A 884 -0.42 36.04 -56.81
CA PRO A 884 -0.20 37.02 -57.86
C PRO A 884 1.27 37.05 -58.25
N GLN A 885 1.57 37.16 -59.55
CA GLN A 885 2.95 37.19 -60.05
C GLN A 885 3.34 38.63 -60.40
N LEU A 886 4.51 39.04 -59.93
CA LEU A 886 5.18 40.27 -60.33
C LEU A 886 6.18 39.93 -61.46
N PRO A 887 6.64 40.91 -62.27
CA PRO A 887 7.60 40.69 -63.36
C PRO A 887 9.01 40.34 -62.86
N MET A 888 9.17 40.11 -61.55
CA MET A 888 10.41 39.73 -60.89
C MET A 888 10.16 38.65 -59.83
N PRO A 889 11.17 37.83 -59.49
CA PRO A 889 11.05 36.84 -58.44
C PRO A 889 10.65 37.48 -57.11
N THR A 890 9.55 37.03 -56.52
CA THR A 890 9.00 37.62 -55.30
C THR A 890 8.83 36.56 -54.22
N ILE A 891 9.32 36.86 -53.01
CA ILE A 891 9.07 36.02 -51.83
C ILE A 891 7.76 36.48 -51.20
N VAL A 892 6.74 35.63 -51.25
CA VAL A 892 5.40 35.93 -50.74
C VAL A 892 5.15 35.20 -49.42
N ARG A 893 5.00 35.94 -48.34
CA ARG A 893 4.51 35.43 -47.06
C ARG A 893 2.99 35.30 -47.11
N ARG A 894 2.45 34.11 -46.86
CA ARG A 894 0.99 33.87 -46.85
C ARG A 894 0.38 33.87 -45.46
N ILE A 895 -0.80 34.47 -45.34
CA ILE A 895 -1.62 34.48 -44.12
C ILE A 895 -3.03 34.03 -44.50
N TRP A 896 -3.53 32.92 -43.97
CA TRP A 896 -4.91 32.48 -44.19
C TRP A 896 -5.82 32.88 -43.04
N ARG A 897 -7.01 33.35 -43.39
CA ARG A 897 -8.14 33.57 -42.49
C ARG A 897 -9.23 32.56 -42.86
N LEU A 898 -9.39 31.56 -42.00
CA LEU A 898 -10.35 30.49 -42.18
C LEU A 898 -11.61 30.79 -41.33
N PRO A 899 -12.82 30.53 -41.84
CA PRO A 899 -14.04 30.46 -41.05
C PRO A 899 -13.89 29.48 -39.88
N GLU A 900 -14.64 29.67 -38.79
CA GLU A 900 -14.57 28.81 -37.59
C GLU A 900 -14.83 27.33 -37.88
N GLN A 901 -15.59 27.04 -38.95
CA GLN A 901 -15.93 25.68 -39.36
C GLN A 901 -14.81 24.99 -40.17
N LEU A 902 -13.78 25.73 -40.61
CA LEU A 902 -12.67 25.20 -41.40
C LEU A 902 -11.40 25.14 -40.55
N MET A 903 -10.90 23.91 -40.35
CA MET A 903 -9.61 23.67 -39.68
C MET A 903 -8.54 23.21 -40.69
N PRO A 904 -7.30 23.71 -40.59
CA PRO A 904 -6.20 23.21 -41.42
C PRO A 904 -5.82 21.79 -40.98
N LEU A 905 -5.73 20.87 -41.94
CA LEU A 905 -5.45 19.44 -41.73
C LEU A 905 -4.03 19.12 -41.19
N GLN A 906 -3.08 20.05 -41.25
CA GLN A 906 -1.74 19.91 -40.67
C GLN A 906 -1.48 21.01 -39.63
N SER A 907 -1.88 20.84 -38.38
CA SER A 907 -1.73 21.90 -37.36
C SER A 907 -0.27 22.24 -37.03
N GLU A 908 0.68 21.33 -37.24
CA GLU A 908 2.08 21.52 -36.85
C GLU A 908 2.85 22.49 -37.75
N ALA A 909 2.45 22.62 -39.03
CA ALA A 909 3.06 23.56 -39.98
C ALA A 909 2.43 24.96 -39.95
N TRP A 910 1.43 25.18 -39.08
CA TRP A 910 0.61 26.39 -39.04
C TRP A 910 0.70 27.03 -37.65
N ARG A 911 1.14 28.28 -37.59
CA ARG A 911 1.16 29.04 -36.34
C ARG A 911 -0.14 29.83 -36.21
N ARG A 912 -1.01 29.46 -35.27
CA ARG A 912 -2.26 30.20 -34.99
C ARG A 912 -1.94 31.64 -34.58
N ARG A 913 -2.37 32.62 -35.38
CA ARG A 913 -2.26 34.05 -35.08
C ARG A 913 -3.63 34.58 -34.64
N GLY A 914 -3.93 34.48 -33.33
CA GLY A 914 -5.08 35.15 -32.68
C GLY A 914 -6.44 34.41 -32.68
N PRO A 915 -7.44 34.92 -31.93
CA PRO A 915 -8.81 34.42 -31.95
C PRO A 915 -9.52 34.83 -33.25
N ALA A 916 -10.44 33.97 -33.73
CA ALA A 916 -11.24 34.23 -34.91
C ALA A 916 -12.18 35.42 -34.63
N THR A 917 -12.19 36.42 -35.51
CA THR A 917 -13.22 37.47 -35.53
C THR A 917 -14.06 37.25 -36.77
N THR A 918 -15.37 37.10 -36.58
CA THR A 918 -16.39 37.03 -37.63
C THR A 918 -16.54 38.42 -38.24
N ALA A 919 -15.73 38.75 -39.24
CA ALA A 919 -15.84 40.00 -39.98
C ALA A 919 -16.61 39.76 -41.30
N THR A 920 -17.76 40.43 -41.45
CA THR A 920 -18.48 40.55 -42.72
C THR A 920 -17.72 41.44 -43.71
N MET A 921 -17.87 41.23 -45.03
CA MET A 921 -17.11 41.92 -46.07
C MET A 921 -16.88 43.44 -45.85
N PRO A 922 -17.86 44.27 -45.42
CA PRO A 922 -17.64 45.72 -45.30
C PRO A 922 -16.64 46.13 -44.20
N THR A 923 -16.48 45.32 -43.15
CA THR A 923 -15.61 45.66 -41.99
C THR A 923 -14.11 45.49 -42.26
N LEU A 924 -13.71 44.90 -43.39
CA LEU A 924 -12.30 44.69 -43.74
C LEU A 924 -11.62 45.89 -44.41
N TRP A 925 -12.40 46.85 -44.90
CA TRP A 925 -11.90 47.98 -45.69
C TRP A 925 -11.69 49.28 -44.90
N ASN A 926 -12.12 49.36 -43.63
CA ASN A 926 -11.88 50.52 -42.75
C ASN A 926 -11.09 50.10 -41.50
N ASN A 927 -9.77 50.19 -41.57
CA ASN A 927 -8.90 49.97 -40.39
C ASN A 927 -8.87 51.15 -39.40
N ASP A 928 -9.53 52.27 -39.71
CA ASP A 928 -9.51 53.50 -38.88
C ASP A 928 -10.57 53.52 -37.75
N GLN A 929 -11.38 52.47 -37.60
CA GLN A 929 -12.48 52.44 -36.63
C GLN A 929 -12.23 51.45 -35.49
N GLN A 930 -11.00 51.43 -34.94
CA GLN A 930 -10.80 50.96 -33.56
C GLN A 930 -10.82 52.20 -32.64
N PRO A 931 -11.91 52.43 -31.88
CA PRO A 931 -12.10 53.67 -31.12
C PRO A 931 -10.99 53.93 -30.10
N ASP A 932 -10.33 52.88 -29.61
CA ASP A 932 -9.16 53.02 -28.74
C ASP A 932 -7.95 53.61 -29.49
N LEU A 933 -7.58 53.08 -30.67
CA LEU A 933 -6.38 53.52 -31.40
C LEU A 933 -6.46 54.99 -31.84
N VAL A 934 -7.64 55.47 -32.22
CA VAL A 934 -7.86 56.88 -32.60
C VAL A 934 -7.69 57.81 -31.39
N ARG A 935 -8.22 57.42 -30.23
CA ARG A 935 -8.04 58.16 -28.98
C ARG A 935 -6.57 58.24 -28.57
N TRP A 936 -5.82 57.14 -28.70
CA TRP A 936 -4.39 57.07 -28.38
C TRP A 936 -3.53 57.89 -29.36
N LYS A 937 -3.83 57.83 -30.66
CA LYS A 937 -3.16 58.62 -31.70
C LYS A 937 -3.29 60.12 -31.44
N ASN A 938 -4.48 60.59 -31.06
CA ASN A 938 -4.72 62.01 -30.78
C ASN A 938 -3.96 62.50 -29.54
N LYS A 939 -3.92 61.71 -28.44
CA LYS A 939 -3.11 62.03 -27.25
C LYS A 939 -1.61 62.12 -27.56
N LEU A 940 -1.10 61.24 -28.42
CA LEU A 940 0.30 61.23 -28.82
C LEU A 940 0.66 62.41 -29.73
N GLN A 941 -0.26 62.81 -30.62
CA GLN A 941 -0.08 64.02 -31.42
C GLN A 941 -0.12 65.29 -30.56
N GLU A 942 -0.93 65.35 -29.51
CA GLU A 942 -0.88 66.44 -28.52
C GLU A 942 0.44 66.47 -27.75
N ALA A 943 0.90 65.32 -27.27
CA ALA A 943 2.18 65.22 -26.56
C ALA A 943 3.36 65.61 -27.46
N ALA A 944 3.38 65.17 -28.73
CA ALA A 944 4.41 65.51 -29.70
C ALA A 944 4.45 67.02 -30.02
N LYS A 945 3.27 67.68 -30.08
CA LYS A 945 3.18 69.14 -30.29
C LYS A 945 3.72 69.97 -29.12
N SER A 946 3.79 69.39 -27.92
CA SER A 946 4.33 70.07 -26.73
C SER A 946 5.87 70.02 -26.64
N ILE A 947 6.53 69.32 -27.57
CA ILE A 947 7.98 69.16 -27.59
C ILE A 947 8.60 70.30 -28.41
N PRO A 948 9.63 71.01 -27.89
CA PRO A 948 10.28 72.08 -28.63
C PRO A 948 10.87 71.58 -29.96
N SER A 949 10.65 72.33 -31.04
CA SER A 949 11.24 72.06 -32.35
C SER A 949 12.77 72.09 -32.27
N GLY A 950 13.43 71.02 -32.72
CA GLY A 950 14.88 70.82 -32.64
C GLY A 950 15.35 69.84 -31.55
N THR A 951 14.44 69.32 -30.72
CA THR A 951 14.73 68.23 -29.77
C THR A 951 15.07 66.94 -30.52
N SER A 952 16.10 66.21 -30.10
CA SER A 952 16.48 64.95 -30.76
C SER A 952 15.40 63.89 -30.58
N PHE A 953 15.27 62.99 -31.55
CA PHE A 953 14.28 61.91 -31.52
C PHE A 953 14.35 61.11 -30.21
N ARG A 954 15.56 60.87 -29.70
CA ARG A 954 15.80 60.12 -28.46
C ARG A 954 15.28 60.86 -27.21
N GLU A 955 15.54 62.16 -27.09
CA GLU A 955 15.08 62.97 -25.95
C GLU A 955 13.57 63.16 -25.96
N ALA A 956 12.99 63.36 -27.15
CA ALA A 956 11.53 63.43 -27.33
C ALA A 956 10.84 62.13 -26.89
N LEU A 957 11.39 60.98 -27.30
CA LEU A 957 10.89 59.66 -26.91
C LEU A 957 11.01 59.42 -25.41
N PHE A 958 12.12 59.81 -24.80
CA PHE A 958 12.33 59.64 -23.36
C PHE A 958 11.34 60.49 -22.54
N SER A 959 11.11 61.74 -22.96
CA SER A 959 10.16 62.65 -22.30
C SER A 959 8.71 62.15 -22.40
N ILE A 960 8.28 61.70 -23.59
CA ILE A 960 6.94 61.11 -23.77
C ILE A 960 6.80 59.81 -22.97
N ALA A 961 7.79 58.91 -23.06
CA ALA A 961 7.73 57.62 -22.39
C ALA A 961 7.69 57.75 -20.86
N SER A 962 8.46 58.68 -20.29
CA SER A 962 8.50 58.92 -18.84
C SER A 962 7.20 59.56 -18.31
N ALA A 963 6.60 60.50 -19.05
CA ALA A 963 5.32 61.12 -18.68
C ALA A 963 4.16 60.11 -18.61
N PHE A 964 4.12 59.15 -19.54
CA PHE A 964 3.08 58.12 -19.57
C PHE A 964 3.38 56.91 -18.68
N ALA A 965 4.66 56.55 -18.48
CA ALA A 965 5.06 55.48 -17.56
C ALA A 965 4.65 55.80 -16.11
N ALA A 966 4.69 57.07 -15.70
CA ALA A 966 4.21 57.52 -14.40
C ALA A 966 2.70 57.30 -14.17
N GLN A 967 1.90 57.18 -15.25
CA GLN A 967 0.44 57.00 -15.18
C GLN A 967 0.01 55.53 -15.40
N GLY A 968 0.95 54.62 -15.65
CA GLY A 968 0.66 53.20 -15.87
C GLY A 968 -0.10 52.90 -17.18
N GLU A 969 -0.19 53.87 -18.10
CA GLU A 969 -0.87 53.71 -19.39
C GLU A 969 0.07 53.09 -20.47
N ARG A 970 -0.53 52.53 -21.53
CA ARG A 970 0.18 51.89 -22.66
C ARG A 970 0.56 52.94 -23.70
N LEU A 971 1.71 52.78 -24.37
CA LEU A 971 2.14 53.65 -25.47
C LEU A 971 2.25 52.91 -26.81
N VAL A 972 1.60 53.45 -27.83
CA VAL A 972 1.64 52.95 -29.22
C VAL A 972 2.15 54.07 -30.11
N PHE A 973 3.32 53.92 -30.71
CA PHE A 973 3.88 54.98 -31.56
C PHE A 973 3.42 54.86 -33.02
N ASP A 974 2.85 55.95 -33.56
CA ASP A 974 2.61 56.12 -35.00
C ASP A 974 3.79 56.88 -35.61
N PHE A 975 4.66 56.16 -36.34
CA PHE A 975 5.85 56.74 -36.97
C PHE A 975 5.51 57.85 -37.98
N ARG A 976 4.34 57.79 -38.62
CA ARG A 976 3.91 58.85 -39.56
C ARG A 976 3.64 60.16 -38.85
N ALA A 977 3.15 60.12 -37.61
CA ALA A 977 2.89 61.32 -36.81
C ALA A 977 4.18 61.96 -36.26
N LEU A 978 5.21 61.16 -35.96
CA LEU A 978 6.51 61.64 -35.51
C LEU A 978 7.33 62.26 -36.65
N ILE A 979 7.29 61.65 -37.84
CA ILE A 979 7.93 62.21 -39.05
C ILE A 979 7.25 63.54 -39.44
N ALA A 980 5.93 63.64 -39.30
CA ALA A 980 5.20 64.89 -39.52
C ALA A 980 5.50 66.00 -38.47
N ALA A 981 6.19 65.67 -37.37
CA ALA A 981 6.59 66.62 -36.32
C ALA A 981 8.03 67.16 -36.51
N GLU A 982 8.68 66.87 -37.64
CA GLU A 982 10.02 67.38 -38.02
C GLU A 982 11.13 67.13 -36.98
N LEU A 983 11.07 66.00 -36.26
CA LEU A 983 12.11 65.63 -35.30
C LEU A 983 13.41 65.27 -36.02
N LYS A 984 14.55 65.75 -35.51
CA LYS A 984 15.88 65.34 -36.00
C LYS A 984 16.20 63.92 -35.52
N PHE A 985 16.38 63.02 -36.47
CA PHE A 985 16.96 61.71 -36.22
C PHE A 985 18.47 61.88 -36.11
N ASP A 986 19.07 61.39 -35.01
CA ASP A 986 20.52 61.47 -34.83
C ASP A 986 21.20 60.49 -35.82
N ASP A 987 22.09 61.01 -36.68
CA ASP A 987 22.70 60.27 -37.81
C ASP A 987 23.72 59.19 -37.41
N GLU A 988 23.97 58.96 -36.11
CA GLU A 988 24.88 57.91 -35.64
C GLU A 988 24.18 56.94 -34.68
N VAL A 989 23.48 55.95 -35.24
CA VAL A 989 23.25 54.67 -34.55
C VAL A 989 24.28 53.69 -35.09
N SER A 990 25.46 53.65 -34.48
CA SER A 990 26.50 52.69 -34.82
C SER A 990 26.07 51.25 -34.44
N GLU A 991 26.51 50.27 -35.23
CA GLU A 991 26.17 48.83 -35.20
C GLU A 991 26.39 48.08 -33.86
N THR A 992 26.69 48.77 -32.76
CA THR A 992 26.90 48.20 -31.42
C THR A 992 26.18 48.94 -30.28
N GLY A 993 25.36 49.96 -30.57
CA GLY A 993 24.58 50.69 -29.56
C GLY A 993 23.38 49.89 -29.03
N SER A 994 23.61 49.01 -28.06
CA SER A 994 22.57 48.24 -27.36
C SER A 994 21.44 49.13 -26.83
N LEU A 995 20.19 48.67 -26.97
CA LEU A 995 18.96 49.19 -26.33
C LEU A 995 18.96 48.99 -24.79
N ASP A 996 20.13 49.04 -24.17
CA ASP A 996 20.43 48.81 -22.75
C ASP A 996 19.57 49.67 -21.80
N TRP A 997 19.17 50.86 -22.24
CA TRP A 997 18.35 51.75 -21.43
C TRP A 997 16.88 51.27 -21.32
N LEU A 998 16.34 50.60 -22.34
CA LEU A 998 15.01 49.97 -22.28
C LEU A 998 15.02 48.80 -21.32
N GLU A 999 16.10 48.00 -21.35
CA GLU A 999 16.28 46.89 -20.41
C GLU A 999 16.33 47.36 -18.96
N ARG A 1000 17.08 48.44 -18.66
CA ARG A 1000 17.15 49.03 -17.31
C ARG A 1000 15.82 49.63 -16.84
N SER A 1001 14.96 50.01 -17.77
CA SER A 1001 13.64 50.59 -17.50
C SER A 1001 12.52 49.54 -17.38
N GLY A 1002 12.82 48.26 -17.59
CA GLY A 1002 11.83 47.16 -17.55
C GLY A 1002 10.87 47.12 -18.77
N LEU A 1003 11.17 47.89 -19.81
CA LEU A 1003 10.38 48.03 -21.04
C LEU A 1003 11.05 47.27 -22.20
N ASP A 1004 10.25 46.91 -23.20
CA ASP A 1004 10.63 46.16 -24.40
C ASP A 1004 9.77 46.60 -25.59
N ILE A 1005 10.29 46.45 -26.81
CA ILE A 1005 9.63 46.92 -28.04
C ILE A 1005 9.04 45.72 -28.79
N ALA A 1006 7.71 45.73 -28.98
CA ALA A 1006 7.04 44.81 -29.87
C ALA A 1006 6.77 45.49 -31.22
N ALA A 1007 7.46 45.04 -32.27
CA ALA A 1007 7.23 45.50 -33.64
C ALA A 1007 5.89 44.97 -34.18
N CYS A 1008 5.02 45.86 -34.60
CA CYS A 1008 3.79 45.56 -35.33
C CYS A 1008 3.93 46.00 -36.80
N PRO A 1009 3.11 45.48 -37.73
CA PRO A 1009 3.27 45.74 -39.17
C PRO A 1009 3.20 47.22 -39.62
N SER A 1010 2.83 48.15 -38.73
CA SER A 1010 2.73 49.59 -39.03
C SER A 1010 2.97 50.50 -37.81
N ALA A 1011 3.48 49.97 -36.69
CA ALA A 1011 3.72 50.71 -35.44
C ALA A 1011 4.70 49.96 -34.53
N ALA A 1012 5.37 50.66 -33.62
CA ALA A 1012 6.12 50.04 -32.52
C ALA A 1012 5.37 50.25 -31.20
N VAL A 1013 5.21 49.17 -30.43
CA VAL A 1013 4.56 49.19 -29.12
C VAL A 1013 5.60 49.00 -28.04
N LEU A 1014 5.74 49.99 -27.16
CA LEU A 1014 6.57 49.88 -25.96
C LEU A 1014 5.74 49.26 -24.83
N THR A 1015 6.16 48.10 -24.35
CA THR A 1015 5.44 47.30 -23.33
C THR A 1015 6.43 46.72 -22.33
N SER A 1016 5.97 46.22 -21.17
CA SER A 1016 6.86 45.51 -20.25
C SER A 1016 7.39 44.20 -20.85
N LYS A 1017 8.64 43.82 -20.48
CA LYS A 1017 9.32 42.60 -20.95
C LYS A 1017 8.48 41.32 -20.87
N GLN A 1018 7.79 41.10 -19.74
CA GLN A 1018 6.93 39.91 -19.56
C GLN A 1018 5.79 39.82 -20.58
N ARG A 1019 5.34 40.96 -21.14
CA ARG A 1019 4.25 41.02 -22.10
C ARG A 1019 4.72 41.08 -23.55
N ALA A 1020 5.93 41.55 -23.82
CA ALA A 1020 6.51 41.56 -25.17
C ALA A 1020 6.56 40.14 -25.80
N HIS A 1021 6.80 39.10 -25.00
CA HIS A 1021 6.74 37.70 -25.44
C HIS A 1021 5.39 37.25 -25.99
N ARG A 1022 4.29 37.95 -25.67
CA ARG A 1022 2.96 37.65 -26.26
C ARG A 1022 2.76 38.27 -27.64
N TRP A 1023 3.57 39.26 -28.02
CA TRP A 1023 3.38 40.08 -29.22
C TRP A 1023 4.55 40.03 -30.19
N SER A 1024 5.71 39.49 -29.80
CA SER A 1024 6.90 39.43 -30.65
C SER A 1024 6.78 38.39 -31.78
N PRO A 1025 6.82 38.79 -33.07
CA PRO A 1025 7.50 37.99 -34.07
C PRO A 1025 9.01 38.15 -33.84
N GLN A 1026 9.77 37.07 -33.71
CA GLN A 1026 11.22 37.20 -33.93
C GLN A 1026 11.42 37.73 -35.36
N PRO A 1027 12.12 38.86 -35.56
CA PRO A 1027 12.64 39.18 -36.87
C PRO A 1027 13.70 38.13 -37.24
N PRO A 1028 14.04 37.94 -38.52
CA PRO A 1028 15.29 37.28 -38.86
C PRO A 1028 16.46 38.02 -38.18
N PRO A 1029 17.61 37.37 -37.91
CA PRO A 1029 18.68 37.95 -37.10
C PRO A 1029 19.37 39.19 -37.70
N GLU A 1030 18.93 39.70 -38.84
CA GLU A 1030 19.49 40.86 -39.55
C GLU A 1030 18.33 41.70 -40.12
N ILE A 1031 17.82 42.66 -39.33
CA ILE A 1031 17.10 43.87 -39.76
C ILE A 1031 17.60 45.02 -38.90
#